data_AF-A0A1W9WYH6-F1
#
_entry.id   AF-A0A1W9WYH6-F1
#
_cell.length_a   1.000
_cell.length_b   1.000
_cell.length_c   1.000
_cell.angle_alpha   90.00
_cell.angle_beta   90.00
_cell.angle_gamma   90.00
#
_symmetry.space_group_name_H-M   'P 1'
#
loop_
_entity.id
_entity.type
_entity.pdbx_description
1 polymer ?
#
loop_
_entity_poly.entity_id
_entity_poly.type
_entity_poly.pdbx_seq_one_letter_code
_entity_poly.pdbx_strand_id
1 'polypeptide(L)'
;FDLETLVDREVSYGKSFTCGGGKEKCDRGCEIARIEIEGKKYPFGGACNRYYNLRFDIRYDVKKLDMVRIRQQLVFEKYGAYKPVNGNGKRVGMNRSFLVNTYYPLYSTFFTELGFEPVLPDLPSQEGIDQRDAAFCFPAELAHGFFHSLIQTDDPPEFIFLPHFKAIPVENGYSTSQVCPFVQGETFFLQTTFSKRLNELEKKGTKVLAPLLDLTEGLEAAESPLLETALQMGVSRERAKAAFAKALARQRKCMDEMRDIGGQVLKELEKKPEQTAVVIFARPYNGFVEEAHMGIPHKLASRGVLVIPFDFLPLEREAFKRHMYWGMGQLITKGARVVERHPQLFGTYITNFSCGPDSFIVGYFREMMGRKPSLTLELDSHTADAGLETRIEAFLDIVAAYRQLVSQRQIAKKIKAFLPATTVMNNGIPKVRTSDKGEVAFSDPRVTFLIPSMGKISSEAVAAVFRATGFRAKAHAPADEAVLKLGRANTSCKECLPLILTTGMILNYVNNDRRDDEVVVYFMATASGPCRFGQYYVFMEDLIRKLEIPDVALFSLTSENSYAGLGDTFHQKAWWAFVVSDVMEDIRSMILTNARDKDAGMAIFDEEWQHILFELEYGNFSRLEDQLERTARRLSEIPMKRSPKEIPMVSLVGEIFVRRDGLSRQYLTEALAEKGFAAICSPIAEWIHYSDYLVDMGLVDYTLSLKDKISFMIKKWYMRESEKRIKAALSRSELVHAEPFRINSVIDIAKDYISPNLAGEAILTVGSSLNEVATHSCGVIAIGPFGCMPNRMSEAVLNEVMTKERKLATEPGNERLRATLADMDDLPFLAIESDGSPFPQVINAKLETFCLRAERLHQRMMENQ
;
A
#
# COMPACT_ATOMS: atom_id res chain seq x y z
N PHE A 1 17.08 28.55 46.37
CA PHE A 1 15.63 28.67 46.20
C PHE A 1 15.01 28.58 47.59
N ASP A 2 14.26 29.60 48.00
CA ASP A 2 13.49 29.54 49.24
C ASP A 2 12.15 28.84 48.94
N LEU A 3 11.86 27.78 49.72
CA LEU A 3 10.69 26.93 49.51
C LEU A 3 9.42 27.58 50.05
N GLU A 4 9.50 28.38 51.12
CA GLU A 4 8.33 29.11 51.65
C GLU A 4 7.83 30.12 50.61
N THR A 5 8.74 30.91 50.04
CA THR A 5 8.42 31.84 48.93
C THR A 5 7.77 31.13 47.71
N LEU A 6 8.13 29.88 47.42
CA LEU A 6 7.53 29.12 46.31
C LEU A 6 6.15 28.55 46.65
N VAL A 7 5.91 28.19 47.91
CA VAL A 7 4.62 27.67 48.41
C VAL A 7 3.59 28.78 48.53
N ASP A 8 4.00 29.97 48.98
CA ASP A 8 3.11 31.12 49.20
C ASP A 8 2.88 31.97 47.93
N ARG A 9 3.36 31.49 46.77
CA ARG A 9 3.25 32.20 45.50
C ARG A 9 1.82 32.18 44.97
N GLU A 10 1.17 33.33 44.98
CA GLU A 10 -0.12 33.49 44.32
C GLU A 10 0.03 33.46 42.79
N VAL A 11 -0.68 32.53 42.15
CA VAL A 11 -0.80 32.42 40.70
C VAL A 11 -2.24 32.73 40.31
N SER A 12 -2.44 33.72 39.46
CA SER A 12 -3.76 34.04 38.89
C SER A 12 -3.79 33.80 37.38
N TYR A 13 -4.94 33.36 36.85
CA TYR A 13 -5.12 33.08 35.43
C TYR A 13 -5.92 34.20 34.79
N GLY A 14 -5.29 34.96 33.89
CA GLY A 14 -5.93 35.96 33.06
C GLY A 14 -6.62 35.38 31.83
N LYS A 15 -7.41 36.20 31.14
CA LYS A 15 -8.11 35.81 29.91
C LYS A 15 -7.12 35.39 28.81
N SER A 16 -7.29 34.18 28.27
CA SER A 16 -6.58 33.70 27.09
C SER A 16 -6.81 34.61 25.88
N PHE A 17 -5.90 34.56 24.91
CA PHE A 17 -6.06 35.28 23.64
C PHE A 17 -5.54 34.45 22.48
N THR A 18 -6.08 34.71 21.29
CA THR A 18 -5.65 34.08 20.04
C THR A 18 -4.39 34.75 19.50
N CYS A 19 -3.35 33.97 19.21
CA CYS A 19 -2.11 34.44 18.62
C CYS A 19 -2.37 34.97 17.19
N GLY A 20 -1.99 36.22 16.93
CA GLY A 20 -2.14 36.86 15.61
C GLY A 20 -1.02 36.59 14.61
N GLY A 21 -0.19 35.56 14.81
CA GLY A 21 0.73 35.09 13.77
C GLY A 21 1.99 35.92 13.48
N GLY A 22 2.15 37.09 14.07
CA GLY A 22 3.42 37.84 14.01
C GLY A 22 3.85 38.41 12.66
N LYS A 23 5.16 38.61 12.47
CA LYS A 23 5.75 39.09 11.21
C LYS A 23 5.74 38.02 10.13
N GLU A 24 5.71 36.78 10.58
CA GLU A 24 5.67 35.55 9.81
C GLU A 24 4.27 35.22 9.26
N LYS A 25 3.24 35.99 9.63
CA LYS A 25 1.84 35.81 9.21
C LYS A 25 1.35 34.37 9.39
N CYS A 26 1.67 33.75 10.52
CA CYS A 26 1.17 32.41 10.83
C CYS A 26 -0.35 32.47 11.06
N ASP A 27 -1.09 31.61 10.38
CA ASP A 27 -2.55 31.55 10.36
C ASP A 27 -3.14 30.56 11.39
N ARG A 28 -2.31 29.78 12.08
CA ARG A 28 -2.74 28.76 13.07
C ARG A 28 -3.68 29.27 14.17
N GLY A 29 -3.63 30.55 14.52
CA GLY A 29 -4.51 31.12 15.53
C GLY A 29 -4.45 30.42 16.90
N CYS A 30 -3.27 30.04 17.39
CA CYS A 30 -3.17 29.29 18.65
C CYS A 30 -3.74 30.08 19.85
N GLU A 31 -4.46 29.39 20.74
CA GLU A 31 -4.86 29.97 22.02
C GLU A 31 -3.66 30.06 22.97
N ILE A 32 -3.47 31.23 23.56
CA ILE A 32 -2.36 31.55 24.48
C ILE A 32 -2.96 31.89 25.84
N ALA A 33 -2.63 31.08 26.84
CA ALA A 33 -2.99 31.33 28.23
C ALA A 33 -2.17 32.49 28.79
N ARG A 34 -2.75 33.26 29.71
CA ARG A 34 -2.07 34.38 30.37
C ARG A 34 -2.00 34.09 31.86
N ILE A 35 -0.81 33.76 32.35
CA ILE A 35 -0.59 33.44 33.77
C ILE A 35 0.03 34.66 34.43
N GLU A 36 -0.50 35.12 35.55
CA GLU A 36 0.02 36.24 36.32
C GLU A 36 0.64 35.72 37.63
N ILE A 37 1.93 36.01 37.82
CA ILE A 37 2.71 35.61 38.99
C ILE A 37 3.39 36.87 39.50
N GLU A 38 3.20 37.21 40.78
CA GLU A 38 3.79 38.42 41.42
C GLU A 38 3.50 39.73 40.63
N GLY A 39 2.28 39.87 40.10
CA GLY A 39 1.86 41.04 39.32
C GLY A 39 2.46 41.15 37.90
N LYS A 40 3.24 40.15 37.47
CA LYS A 40 3.77 40.06 36.10
C LYS A 40 2.97 39.04 35.28
N LYS A 41 2.55 39.46 34.09
CA LYS A 41 1.80 38.63 33.13
C LYS A 41 2.74 37.88 32.21
N TYR A 42 2.61 36.57 32.18
CA TYR A 42 3.36 35.63 31.37
C TYR A 42 2.43 34.98 30.35
N PRO A 43 2.62 35.25 29.04
CA PRO A 43 1.97 34.44 28.01
C PRO A 43 2.57 33.04 28.03
N PHE A 44 1.71 32.03 28.09
CA PHE A 44 2.10 30.63 28.14
C PHE A 44 1.23 29.81 27.19
N GLY A 45 1.84 28.84 26.51
CA GLY A 45 1.18 28.04 25.48
C GLY A 45 1.38 28.59 24.06
N GLY A 46 0.60 28.03 23.13
CA GLY A 46 0.81 28.19 21.70
C GLY A 46 1.67 27.08 21.11
N ALA A 47 1.50 26.79 19.81
CA ALA A 47 2.17 25.68 19.15
C ALA A 47 3.64 25.97 18.76
N CYS A 48 4.25 27.09 19.17
CA CYS A 48 5.65 27.40 18.86
C CYS A 48 6.30 28.30 19.93
N ASN A 49 7.63 28.45 19.88
CA ASN A 49 8.39 29.20 20.89
C ASN A 49 8.29 30.73 20.79
N ARG A 50 7.32 31.28 20.06
CA ARG A 50 7.17 32.73 19.89
C ARG A 50 7.10 33.47 21.23
N TYR A 51 6.20 33.07 22.12
CA TYR A 51 6.00 33.75 23.40
C TYR A 51 7.12 33.47 24.41
N TYR A 52 7.73 32.28 24.32
CA TYR A 52 8.96 31.96 25.06
C TYR A 52 10.10 32.89 24.63
N ASN A 53 10.37 32.99 23.34
CA ASN A 53 11.42 33.83 22.77
C ASN A 53 11.22 35.32 23.11
N LEU A 54 9.98 35.81 23.04
CA LEU A 54 9.63 37.18 23.45
C LEU A 54 9.93 37.43 24.94
N ARG A 55 9.68 36.44 25.81
CA ARG A 55 9.94 36.54 27.25
C ARG A 55 11.43 36.64 27.56
N PHE A 56 12.27 35.95 26.80
CA PHE A 56 13.72 35.87 27.03
C PHE A 56 14.55 36.74 26.07
N ASP A 57 13.90 37.62 25.29
CA ASP A 57 14.48 38.45 24.21
C ASP A 57 15.38 37.65 23.24
N ILE A 58 14.98 36.41 22.95
CA ILE A 58 15.65 35.54 21.98
C ILE A 58 15.12 35.89 20.59
N ARG A 59 16.02 36.15 19.63
CA ARG A 59 15.65 36.51 18.25
C ARG A 59 16.25 35.54 17.25
N TYR A 60 15.38 34.82 16.57
CA TYR A 60 15.73 33.97 15.43
C TYR A 60 15.05 34.48 14.16
N ASP A 61 15.77 34.41 13.04
CA ASP A 61 15.18 34.62 11.71
C ASP A 61 14.51 33.31 11.25
N VAL A 62 13.33 33.04 11.81
CA VAL A 62 12.58 31.79 11.58
C VAL A 62 12.34 31.55 10.08
N LYS A 63 12.13 32.61 9.29
CA LYS A 63 11.92 32.51 7.85
C LYS A 63 13.15 31.96 7.12
N LYS A 64 14.36 32.30 7.56
CA LYS A 64 15.59 31.74 6.98
C LYS A 64 15.94 30.35 7.50
N LEU A 65 15.48 30.00 8.69
CA LEU A 65 15.70 28.70 9.30
C LEU A 65 14.71 27.64 8.81
N ASP A 66 13.51 28.03 8.41
CA ASP A 66 12.46 27.13 7.90
C ASP A 66 12.50 27.01 6.38
N MET A 67 13.32 26.09 5.87
CA MET A 67 13.44 25.88 4.43
C MET A 67 12.26 25.10 3.84
N VAL A 68 11.41 24.48 4.66
CA VAL A 68 10.16 23.88 4.19
C VAL A 68 9.22 24.96 3.66
N ARG A 69 9.14 26.10 4.37
CA ARG A 69 8.37 27.25 3.88
C ARG A 69 8.97 27.86 2.60
N ILE A 70 10.31 27.90 2.49
CA ILE A 70 10.99 28.33 1.26
C ILE A 70 10.61 27.41 0.10
N ARG A 71 10.60 26.09 0.31
CA ARG A 71 10.17 25.12 -0.70
C ARG A 71 8.74 25.43 -1.21
N GLN A 72 7.79 25.72 -0.31
CA GLN A 72 6.43 26.07 -0.72
C GLN A 72 6.36 27.39 -1.52
N GLN A 73 7.11 28.41 -1.10
CA GLN A 73 7.23 29.66 -1.84
C GLN A 73 7.81 29.45 -3.24
N LEU A 74 8.79 28.54 -3.39
CA LEU A 74 9.33 28.19 -4.69
C LEU A 74 8.25 27.52 -5.56
N VAL A 75 7.56 26.51 -5.04
CA VAL A 75 6.57 25.70 -5.79
C VAL A 75 5.34 26.51 -6.18
N PHE A 76 4.72 27.21 -5.24
CA PHE A 76 3.43 27.88 -5.45
C PHE A 76 3.58 29.33 -5.88
N GLU A 77 4.50 30.10 -5.30
CA GLU A 77 4.57 31.55 -5.57
C GLU A 77 5.55 31.89 -6.69
N LYS A 78 6.83 31.49 -6.56
CA LYS A 78 7.89 31.91 -7.49
C LYS A 78 7.77 31.20 -8.83
N TYR A 79 7.60 29.88 -8.82
CA TYR A 79 7.56 29.06 -10.03
C TYR A 79 6.15 28.65 -10.46
N GLY A 80 5.16 28.73 -9.57
CA GLY A 80 3.76 28.58 -9.91
C GLY A 80 3.25 29.73 -10.78
N ALA A 81 2.31 29.44 -11.67
CA ALA A 81 1.66 30.42 -12.53
C ALA A 81 0.15 30.45 -12.26
N TYR A 82 -0.45 31.64 -12.25
CA TYR A 82 -1.89 31.79 -11.94
C TYR A 82 -2.65 32.57 -12.99
N LYS A 83 -1.99 33.43 -13.77
CA LYS A 83 -2.66 34.29 -14.74
C LYS A 83 -2.01 34.18 -16.11
N PRO A 84 -2.76 33.82 -17.16
CA PRO A 84 -2.26 33.80 -18.53
C PRO A 84 -2.02 35.23 -19.04
N VAL A 85 -0.93 35.41 -19.79
CA VAL A 85 -0.62 36.69 -20.46
C VAL A 85 -1.65 36.98 -21.56
N ASN A 86 -2.06 35.96 -22.30
CA ASN A 86 -3.11 36.01 -23.32
C ASN A 86 -4.21 35.01 -22.94
N GLY A 87 -5.05 35.39 -21.98
CA GLY A 87 -6.12 34.54 -21.46
C GLY A 87 -7.22 34.27 -22.48
N ASN A 88 -7.69 33.02 -22.52
CA ASN A 88 -8.85 32.61 -23.32
C ASN A 88 -10.19 32.70 -22.56
N GLY A 89 -10.15 33.20 -21.31
CA GLY A 89 -11.30 33.35 -20.42
C GLY A 89 -11.77 32.05 -19.74
N LYS A 90 -11.06 30.94 -19.93
CA LYS A 90 -11.40 29.64 -19.33
C LYS A 90 -10.41 29.25 -18.23
N ARG A 91 -10.89 28.44 -17.29
CA ARG A 91 -10.17 28.00 -16.09
C ARG A 91 -9.95 26.49 -16.09
N VAL A 92 -8.84 26.09 -15.46
CA VAL A 92 -8.53 24.69 -15.16
C VAL A 92 -8.36 24.54 -13.66
N GLY A 93 -9.30 23.84 -13.02
CA GLY A 93 -9.21 23.45 -11.62
C GLY A 93 -8.24 22.29 -11.41
N MET A 94 -7.47 22.34 -10.34
CA MET A 94 -6.55 21.27 -9.93
C MET A 94 -6.75 20.94 -8.46
N ASN A 95 -6.62 19.66 -8.09
CA ASN A 95 -6.67 19.27 -6.69
C ASN A 95 -5.35 19.61 -5.99
N ARG A 96 -5.40 20.24 -4.81
CA ARG A 96 -4.20 20.64 -4.04
C ARG A 96 -3.65 19.48 -3.20
N SER A 97 -3.39 18.35 -3.84
CA SER A 97 -3.17 17.06 -3.21
C SER A 97 -1.89 16.38 -3.73
N PHE A 98 -1.41 15.39 -2.96
CA PHE A 98 -0.33 14.48 -3.35
C PHE A 98 0.78 15.10 -4.22
N LEU A 99 1.00 14.58 -5.43
CA LEU A 99 2.11 15.01 -6.29
C LEU A 99 1.80 16.28 -7.08
N VAL A 100 0.56 16.74 -7.12
CA VAL A 100 0.24 18.10 -7.61
C VAL A 100 0.99 19.13 -6.76
N ASN A 101 1.11 18.92 -5.44
CA ASN A 101 1.91 19.78 -4.55
C ASN A 101 3.42 19.81 -4.86
N THR A 102 3.94 18.95 -5.75
CA THR A 102 5.35 18.92 -6.16
C THR A 102 5.54 19.35 -7.61
N TYR A 103 4.61 19.00 -8.48
CA TYR A 103 4.67 19.31 -9.91
C TYR A 103 3.77 20.48 -10.31
N TYR A 104 3.26 21.26 -9.35
CA TYR A 104 2.46 22.44 -9.64
C TYR A 104 3.14 23.42 -10.61
N PRO A 105 4.45 23.73 -10.54
CA PRO A 105 5.11 24.58 -11.54
C PRO A 105 4.98 24.07 -12.96
N LEU A 106 5.02 22.74 -13.17
CA LEU A 106 4.81 22.12 -14.48
C LEU A 106 3.37 22.38 -14.96
N TYR A 107 2.36 22.00 -14.18
CA TYR A 107 0.96 22.08 -14.62
C TYR A 107 0.48 23.51 -14.76
N SER A 108 0.74 24.34 -13.76
CA SER A 108 0.33 25.74 -13.77
C SER A 108 0.92 26.50 -14.94
N THR A 109 2.21 26.31 -15.24
CA THR A 109 2.86 26.92 -16.41
C THR A 109 2.29 26.37 -17.72
N PHE A 110 2.09 25.06 -17.82
CA PHE A 110 1.54 24.44 -19.02
C PHE A 110 0.17 25.03 -19.38
N PHE A 111 -0.77 25.08 -18.43
CA PHE A 111 -2.11 25.62 -18.68
C PHE A 111 -2.09 27.13 -18.92
N THR A 112 -1.26 27.88 -18.18
CA THR A 112 -1.09 29.33 -18.37
C THR A 112 -0.57 29.67 -19.77
N GLU A 113 0.43 28.92 -20.27
CA GLU A 113 0.98 29.08 -21.63
C GLU A 113 -0.03 28.72 -22.73
N LEU A 114 -1.00 27.86 -22.42
CA LEU A 114 -2.13 27.56 -23.30
C LEU A 114 -3.25 28.60 -23.27
N GLY A 115 -3.18 29.54 -22.32
CA GLY A 115 -4.14 30.64 -22.15
C GLY A 115 -5.23 30.36 -21.12
N PHE A 116 -5.17 29.26 -20.37
CA PHE A 116 -6.12 28.94 -19.30
C PHE A 116 -5.64 29.51 -17.97
N GLU A 117 -6.57 29.84 -17.08
CA GLU A 117 -6.31 30.26 -15.71
C GLU A 117 -6.30 29.05 -14.75
N PRO A 118 -5.16 28.70 -14.13
CA PRO A 118 -5.09 27.68 -13.09
C PRO A 118 -5.85 28.08 -11.82
N VAL A 119 -6.68 27.18 -11.30
CA VAL A 119 -7.42 27.36 -10.04
C VAL A 119 -7.05 26.23 -9.06
N LEU A 120 -6.68 26.61 -7.85
CA LEU A 120 -6.48 25.70 -6.72
C LEU A 120 -7.44 26.08 -5.58
N PRO A 121 -8.00 25.10 -4.86
CA PRO A 121 -8.73 25.38 -3.62
C PRO A 121 -7.75 25.82 -2.52
N ASP A 122 -8.12 26.88 -1.78
CA ASP A 122 -7.29 27.43 -0.70
C ASP A 122 -7.29 26.53 0.55
N LEU A 123 -8.47 26.06 0.95
CA LEU A 123 -8.69 25.27 2.17
C LEU A 123 -9.46 23.97 1.87
N PRO A 124 -9.13 22.86 2.57
CA PRO A 124 -9.90 21.63 2.47
C PRO A 124 -11.23 21.75 3.24
N SER A 125 -12.31 21.18 2.70
CA SER A 125 -13.59 21.08 3.39
C SER A 125 -13.69 19.84 4.28
N GLN A 126 -14.17 20.00 5.52
CA GLN A 126 -14.48 18.87 6.41
C GLN A 126 -15.60 17.99 5.84
N GLU A 127 -16.60 18.59 5.20
CA GLU A 127 -17.69 17.85 4.54
C GLU A 127 -17.18 16.95 3.41
N GLY A 128 -16.16 17.40 2.68
CA GLY A 128 -15.48 16.58 1.68
C GLY A 128 -14.69 15.44 2.32
N ILE A 129 -13.99 15.73 3.41
CA ILE A 129 -13.24 14.73 4.19
C ILE A 129 -14.17 13.63 4.72
N ASP A 130 -15.36 13.98 5.21
CA ASP A 130 -16.30 13.04 5.84
C ASP A 130 -16.98 12.10 4.84
N GLN A 131 -16.95 12.43 3.54
CA GLN A 131 -17.42 11.57 2.44
C GLN A 131 -16.41 10.49 2.02
N ARG A 132 -15.31 10.32 2.76
CA ARG A 132 -14.36 9.25 2.47
C ARG A 132 -14.94 7.88 2.84
N ASP A 133 -15.23 7.07 1.83
CA ASP A 133 -15.81 5.72 2.03
C ASP A 133 -14.79 4.64 2.43
N ALA A 134 -13.60 5.05 2.89
CA ALA A 134 -12.59 4.15 3.44
C ALA A 134 -11.65 4.88 4.42
N ALA A 135 -10.97 4.11 5.27
CA ALA A 135 -10.01 4.65 6.24
C ALA A 135 -8.69 5.07 5.58
N PHE A 136 -8.61 6.26 5.01
CA PHE A 136 -7.38 6.72 4.34
C PHE A 136 -6.29 7.25 5.30
N CYS A 137 -5.08 7.45 4.76
CA CYS A 137 -4.08 8.27 5.45
C CYS A 137 -4.44 9.76 5.34
N PHE A 138 -3.95 10.58 6.27
CA PHE A 138 -4.33 12.01 6.35
C PHE A 138 -4.17 12.79 5.02
N PRO A 139 -3.10 12.60 4.21
CA PRO A 139 -3.03 13.24 2.89
C PRO A 139 -4.16 12.88 1.91
N ALA A 140 -4.69 11.65 1.97
CA ALA A 140 -5.85 11.28 1.15
C ALA A 140 -7.16 11.87 1.71
N GLU A 141 -7.28 12.05 3.03
CA GLU A 141 -8.40 12.81 3.61
C GLU A 141 -8.38 14.25 3.07
N LEU A 142 -7.22 14.93 3.16
CA LEU A 142 -7.04 16.26 2.60
C LEU A 142 -7.37 16.33 1.11
N ALA A 143 -7.01 15.29 0.33
CA ALA A 143 -7.34 15.22 -1.09
C ALA A 143 -8.86 15.25 -1.35
N HIS A 144 -9.68 14.59 -0.50
CA HIS A 144 -11.14 14.67 -0.59
C HIS A 144 -11.65 16.07 -0.23
N GLY A 145 -11.12 16.64 0.86
CA GLY A 145 -11.51 17.97 1.31
C GLY A 145 -11.23 19.06 0.28
N PHE A 146 -10.03 19.06 -0.32
CA PHE A 146 -9.67 20.00 -1.37
C PHE A 146 -10.48 19.78 -2.65
N PHE A 147 -10.69 18.54 -3.06
CA PHE A 147 -11.47 18.25 -4.26
C PHE A 147 -12.93 18.68 -4.11
N HIS A 148 -13.52 18.43 -2.95
CA HIS A 148 -14.86 18.92 -2.62
C HIS A 148 -14.93 20.46 -2.70
N SER A 149 -13.98 21.17 -2.08
CA SER A 149 -13.91 22.64 -2.17
C SER A 149 -13.80 23.14 -3.61
N LEU A 150 -13.09 22.40 -4.49
CA LEU A 150 -12.94 22.75 -5.90
C LEU A 150 -14.24 22.57 -6.71
N ILE A 151 -15.04 21.53 -6.42
CA ILE A 151 -16.23 21.18 -7.23
C ILE A 151 -17.54 21.78 -6.70
N GLN A 152 -17.54 22.32 -5.48
CA GLN A 152 -18.69 22.97 -4.86
C GLN A 152 -18.73 24.49 -5.10
N THR A 153 -17.81 25.04 -5.88
CA THR A 153 -17.85 26.47 -6.20
C THR A 153 -19.10 26.81 -7.02
N ASP A 154 -19.67 28.00 -6.79
CA ASP A 154 -20.80 28.52 -7.58
C ASP A 154 -20.43 28.72 -9.05
N ASP A 155 -19.15 29.03 -9.28
CA ASP A 155 -18.57 29.26 -10.59
C ASP A 155 -17.51 28.17 -10.87
N PRO A 156 -17.93 27.01 -11.42
CA PRO A 156 -17.04 25.87 -11.62
C PRO A 156 -16.06 26.10 -12.79
N PRO A 157 -14.84 25.53 -12.73
CA PRO A 157 -13.91 25.60 -13.84
C PRO A 157 -14.43 24.81 -15.05
N GLU A 158 -14.08 25.23 -16.27
CA GLU A 158 -14.42 24.51 -17.50
C GLU A 158 -13.73 23.15 -17.58
N PHE A 159 -12.56 23.03 -16.98
CA PHE A 159 -11.79 21.78 -16.93
C PHE A 159 -11.35 21.49 -15.50
N ILE A 160 -11.40 20.22 -15.10
CA ILE A 160 -10.82 19.72 -13.86
C ILE A 160 -9.68 18.79 -14.24
N PHE A 161 -8.45 19.17 -13.90
CA PHE A 161 -7.25 18.35 -14.14
C PHE A 161 -6.96 17.50 -12.90
N LEU A 162 -7.14 16.18 -13.04
CA LEU A 162 -6.99 15.19 -11.98
C LEU A 162 -6.05 14.05 -12.43
N PRO A 163 -4.73 14.31 -12.51
CA PRO A 163 -3.77 13.38 -13.07
C PRO A 163 -3.62 12.12 -12.22
N HIS A 164 -3.37 10.99 -12.88
CA HIS A 164 -3.07 9.71 -12.26
C HIS A 164 -1.56 9.46 -12.31
N PHE A 165 -0.89 9.42 -11.16
CA PHE A 165 0.55 9.13 -11.11
C PHE A 165 0.82 7.64 -10.91
N LYS A 166 1.58 7.02 -11.81
CA LYS A 166 2.09 5.65 -11.63
C LYS A 166 3.45 5.64 -10.95
N ALA A 167 4.37 6.50 -11.40
CA ALA A 167 5.75 6.55 -10.93
C ALA A 167 6.30 7.98 -10.94
N ILE A 168 7.43 8.18 -10.25
CA ILE A 168 8.17 9.45 -10.19
C ILE A 168 9.63 9.25 -10.61
N PRO A 169 10.32 10.29 -11.12
CA PRO A 169 11.69 10.15 -11.54
C PRO A 169 12.62 9.99 -10.33
N VAL A 170 13.56 9.05 -10.43
CA VAL A 170 14.66 8.89 -9.47
C VAL A 170 15.96 8.71 -10.25
N GLU A 171 16.80 9.74 -10.26
CA GLU A 171 18.11 9.66 -10.90
C GLU A 171 19.00 8.61 -10.22
N ASN A 172 19.68 7.77 -11.01
CA ASN A 172 20.46 6.63 -10.52
C ASN A 172 19.65 5.77 -9.53
N GLY A 173 18.38 5.53 -9.85
CA GLY A 173 17.42 4.78 -9.04
C GLY A 173 17.34 3.30 -9.40
N TYR A 174 16.38 2.62 -8.78
CA TYR A 174 15.94 1.29 -9.21
C TYR A 174 15.15 1.40 -10.52
N SER A 175 15.05 0.30 -11.30
CA SER A 175 14.34 0.33 -12.59
C SER A 175 12.86 0.68 -12.45
N THR A 176 12.25 0.32 -11.32
CA THR A 176 10.90 0.74 -10.93
C THR A 176 10.92 1.83 -9.86
N SER A 177 10.05 2.83 -10.00
CA SER A 177 9.94 3.99 -9.09
C SER A 177 8.49 4.37 -8.77
N GLN A 178 7.65 3.36 -8.59
CA GLN A 178 6.20 3.47 -8.40
C GLN A 178 5.84 4.33 -7.18
N VAL A 179 4.68 4.99 -7.23
CA VAL A 179 4.08 5.66 -6.06
C VAL A 179 3.15 4.69 -5.31
N CYS A 180 2.66 5.04 -4.11
CA CYS A 180 1.79 4.12 -3.37
C CYS A 180 0.38 4.03 -3.98
N PRO A 181 -0.38 2.94 -3.74
CA PRO A 181 -1.69 2.75 -4.35
C PRO A 181 -2.69 3.89 -4.10
N PHE A 182 -2.62 4.61 -2.98
CA PHE A 182 -3.49 5.79 -2.77
C PHE A 182 -3.15 6.97 -3.68
N VAL A 183 -1.87 7.20 -3.97
CA VAL A 183 -1.46 8.27 -4.90
C VAL A 183 -1.83 7.89 -6.33
N GLN A 184 -1.67 6.62 -6.68
CA GLN A 184 -2.10 6.14 -8.00
C GLN A 184 -3.63 6.16 -8.12
N GLY A 185 -4.32 5.77 -7.06
CA GLY A 185 -5.77 5.67 -6.97
C GLY A 185 -6.54 7.00 -6.93
N GLU A 186 -5.85 8.12 -6.70
CA GLU A 186 -6.48 9.40 -6.35
C GLU A 186 -7.62 9.78 -7.27
N THR A 187 -7.36 9.75 -8.59
CA THR A 187 -8.35 10.17 -9.57
C THR A 187 -9.62 9.31 -9.54
N PHE A 188 -9.48 8.02 -9.20
CA PHE A 188 -10.54 7.02 -9.29
C PHE A 188 -11.49 7.07 -8.10
N PHE A 189 -10.95 7.04 -6.89
CA PHE A 189 -11.80 7.12 -5.70
C PHE A 189 -12.46 8.50 -5.57
N LEU A 190 -11.78 9.61 -5.95
CA LEU A 190 -12.42 10.93 -5.95
C LEU A 190 -13.55 11.02 -6.98
N GLN A 191 -13.36 10.51 -8.20
CA GLN A 191 -14.42 10.51 -9.21
C GLN A 191 -15.60 9.63 -8.79
N THR A 192 -15.34 8.53 -8.08
CA THR A 192 -16.39 7.64 -7.58
C THR A 192 -17.19 8.30 -6.46
N THR A 193 -16.52 8.76 -5.39
CA THR A 193 -17.14 9.44 -4.25
C THR A 193 -17.97 10.66 -4.68
N PHE A 194 -17.47 11.47 -5.61
CA PHE A 194 -18.16 12.70 -6.04
C PHE A 194 -18.88 12.54 -7.39
N SER A 195 -19.18 11.31 -7.81
CA SER A 195 -19.75 10.99 -9.13
C SER A 195 -21.05 11.75 -9.43
N LYS A 196 -21.96 11.87 -8.44
CA LYS A 196 -23.22 12.63 -8.59
C LYS A 196 -22.95 14.09 -8.95
N ARG A 197 -22.05 14.75 -8.22
CA ARG A 197 -21.70 16.16 -8.47
C ARG A 197 -20.95 16.33 -9.79
N LEU A 198 -20.04 15.42 -10.12
CA LEU A 198 -19.32 15.47 -11.40
C LEU A 198 -20.27 15.33 -12.59
N ASN A 199 -21.28 14.46 -12.52
CA ASN A 199 -22.32 14.34 -13.54
C ASN A 199 -23.15 15.62 -13.71
N GLU A 200 -23.40 16.37 -12.63
CA GLU A 200 -24.06 17.69 -12.70
C GLU A 200 -23.18 18.73 -13.40
N LEU A 201 -21.89 18.75 -13.06
CA LEU A 201 -20.91 19.67 -13.64
C LEU A 201 -20.68 19.36 -15.13
N GLU A 202 -20.66 18.09 -15.51
CA GLU A 202 -20.57 17.65 -16.90
C GLU A 202 -21.73 18.18 -17.73
N LYS A 203 -22.96 18.12 -17.21
CA LYS A 203 -24.16 18.71 -17.86
C LYS A 203 -24.07 20.23 -18.02
N LYS A 204 -23.28 20.91 -17.17
CA LYS A 204 -22.99 22.35 -17.26
C LYS A 204 -21.78 22.67 -18.17
N GLY A 205 -21.10 21.66 -18.70
CA GLY A 205 -20.00 21.80 -19.64
C GLY A 205 -18.59 21.64 -19.05
N THR A 206 -18.46 21.36 -17.75
CA THR A 206 -17.17 21.06 -17.12
C THR A 206 -16.68 19.67 -17.56
N LYS A 207 -15.39 19.55 -17.89
CA LYS A 207 -14.77 18.26 -18.28
C LYS A 207 -13.67 17.84 -17.31
N VAL A 208 -13.69 16.59 -16.87
CA VAL A 208 -12.60 15.98 -16.09
C VAL A 208 -11.52 15.44 -17.03
N LEU A 209 -10.27 15.80 -16.77
CA LEU A 209 -9.08 15.41 -17.52
C LEU A 209 -8.17 14.60 -16.60
N ALA A 210 -8.00 13.30 -16.88
CA ALA A 210 -7.28 12.38 -16.02
C ALA A 210 -6.13 11.66 -16.75
N PRO A 211 -5.07 12.37 -17.18
CA PRO A 211 -3.95 11.72 -17.85
C PRO A 211 -3.16 10.81 -16.90
N LEU A 212 -2.64 9.71 -17.44
CA LEU A 212 -1.67 8.85 -16.77
C LEU A 212 -0.27 9.45 -16.88
N LEU A 213 0.38 9.65 -15.74
CA LEU A 213 1.75 10.12 -15.62
C LEU A 213 2.63 8.98 -15.10
N ASP A 214 3.35 8.34 -16.02
CA ASP A 214 4.43 7.42 -15.72
C ASP A 214 5.76 8.15 -15.93
N LEU A 215 6.34 8.67 -14.85
CA LEU A 215 7.56 9.49 -14.89
C LEU A 215 8.82 8.66 -14.58
N THR A 216 8.78 7.34 -14.78
CA THR A 216 9.91 6.44 -14.56
C THR A 216 11.15 6.92 -15.35
N GLU A 217 10.96 7.29 -16.62
CA GLU A 217 12.02 7.76 -17.54
C GLU A 217 12.36 9.25 -17.42
N GLY A 218 11.80 9.97 -16.43
CA GLY A 218 12.03 11.40 -16.26
C GLY A 218 10.77 12.26 -16.45
N LEU A 219 10.94 13.57 -16.27
CA LEU A 219 9.84 14.54 -16.38
C LEU A 219 9.37 14.73 -17.83
N GLU A 220 10.21 14.45 -18.81
CA GLU A 220 9.86 14.45 -20.23
C GLU A 220 8.75 13.49 -20.59
N ALA A 221 8.61 12.38 -19.85
CA ALA A 221 7.54 11.41 -20.08
C ALA A 221 6.14 12.00 -19.87
N ALA A 222 6.03 13.16 -19.20
CA ALA A 222 4.79 13.92 -19.10
C ALA A 222 4.36 14.60 -20.42
N GLU A 223 5.22 14.66 -21.45
CA GLU A 223 4.91 15.35 -22.72
C GLU A 223 3.67 14.74 -23.39
N SER A 224 3.70 13.44 -23.71
CA SER A 224 2.61 12.79 -24.44
C SER A 224 1.26 12.89 -23.73
N PRO A 225 1.14 12.55 -22.43
CA PRO A 225 -0.14 12.66 -21.72
C PRO A 225 -0.66 14.11 -21.61
N LEU A 226 0.22 15.10 -21.43
CA LEU A 226 -0.20 16.50 -21.36
C LEU A 226 -0.58 17.06 -22.73
N LEU A 227 0.08 16.63 -23.80
CA LEU A 227 -0.32 16.98 -25.17
C LEU A 227 -1.70 16.41 -25.51
N GLU A 228 -1.96 15.16 -25.14
CA GLU A 228 -3.29 14.53 -25.29
C GLU A 228 -4.35 15.27 -24.48
N THR A 229 -4.02 15.67 -23.25
CA THR A 229 -4.88 16.51 -22.41
C THR A 229 -5.23 17.83 -23.12
N ALA A 230 -4.24 18.53 -23.67
CA ALA A 230 -4.46 19.78 -24.38
C ALA A 230 -5.30 19.60 -25.66
N LEU A 231 -5.13 18.49 -26.39
CA LEU A 231 -5.97 18.16 -27.54
C LEU A 231 -7.43 17.99 -27.15
N GLN A 232 -7.73 17.34 -26.02
CA GLN A 232 -9.10 17.21 -25.48
C GLN A 232 -9.72 18.57 -25.11
N MET A 233 -8.88 19.56 -24.80
CA MET A 233 -9.28 20.94 -24.52
C MET A 233 -9.45 21.79 -25.79
N GLY A 234 -9.19 21.24 -26.98
CA GLY A 234 -9.29 21.93 -28.26
C GLY A 234 -8.05 22.74 -28.65
N VAL A 235 -6.90 22.47 -28.05
CA VAL A 235 -5.62 23.13 -28.36
C VAL A 235 -4.83 22.32 -29.40
N SER A 236 -4.18 22.98 -30.35
CA SER A 236 -3.34 22.28 -31.34
C SER A 236 -2.09 21.66 -30.72
N ARG A 237 -1.64 20.53 -31.29
CA ARG A 237 -0.46 19.79 -30.82
C ARG A 237 0.81 20.64 -30.80
N GLU A 238 0.99 21.51 -31.79
CA GLU A 238 2.15 22.42 -31.87
C GLU A 238 2.18 23.41 -30.70
N ARG A 239 1.02 24.03 -30.40
CA ARG A 239 0.90 24.94 -29.25
C ARG A 239 1.12 24.20 -27.93
N ALA A 240 0.54 23.00 -27.78
CA ALA A 240 0.74 22.16 -26.61
C ALA A 240 2.21 21.78 -26.40
N LYS A 241 2.92 21.40 -27.48
CA LYS A 241 4.36 21.10 -27.41
C LYS A 241 5.20 22.29 -26.98
N ALA A 242 4.94 23.47 -27.54
CA ALA A 242 5.63 24.70 -27.15
C ALA A 242 5.38 25.08 -25.68
N ALA A 243 4.13 24.94 -25.21
CA ALA A 243 3.76 25.17 -23.81
C ALA A 243 4.45 24.17 -22.87
N PHE A 244 4.48 22.88 -23.24
CA PHE A 244 5.14 21.84 -22.46
C PHE A 244 6.64 22.09 -22.30
N ALA A 245 7.34 22.48 -23.37
CA ALA A 245 8.77 22.77 -23.30
C ALA A 245 9.10 23.88 -22.28
N LYS A 246 8.29 24.96 -22.25
CA LYS A 246 8.43 26.03 -21.25
C LYS A 246 8.10 25.56 -19.84
N ALA A 247 7.03 24.78 -19.69
CA ALA A 247 6.60 24.23 -18.41
C ALA A 247 7.65 23.28 -17.80
N LEU A 248 8.24 22.40 -18.62
CA LEU A 248 9.32 21.51 -18.21
C LEU A 248 10.56 22.30 -17.77
N ALA A 249 10.97 23.32 -18.53
CA ALA A 249 12.07 24.20 -18.16
C ALA A 249 11.80 24.93 -16.83
N ARG A 250 10.56 25.37 -16.61
CA ARG A 250 10.13 26.01 -15.35
C ARG A 250 10.22 25.06 -14.16
N GLN A 251 9.73 23.82 -14.29
CA GLN A 251 9.80 22.80 -13.25
C GLN A 251 11.26 22.45 -12.90
N ARG A 252 12.12 22.26 -13.92
CA ARG A 252 13.55 21.98 -13.72
C ARG A 252 14.24 23.09 -12.95
N LYS A 253 14.02 24.34 -13.37
CA LYS A 253 14.60 25.50 -12.70
C LYS A 253 14.17 25.62 -11.23
N CYS A 254 12.92 25.24 -10.92
CA CYS A 254 12.45 25.15 -9.54
C CYS A 254 13.24 24.11 -8.73
N MET A 255 13.41 22.91 -9.27
CA MET A 255 14.17 21.82 -8.61
C MET A 255 15.67 22.12 -8.52
N ASP A 256 16.26 22.75 -9.52
CA ASP A 256 17.67 23.18 -9.52
C ASP A 256 17.90 24.23 -8.45
N GLU A 257 17.00 25.22 -8.32
CA GLU A 257 17.11 26.24 -7.26
C GLU A 257 16.98 25.65 -5.85
N MET A 258 16.11 24.65 -5.64
CA MET A 258 16.04 23.92 -4.37
C MET A 258 17.38 23.25 -4.03
N ARG A 259 18.00 22.57 -5.00
CA ARG A 259 19.31 21.92 -4.86
C ARG A 259 20.43 22.94 -4.60
N ASP A 260 20.43 24.07 -5.31
CA ASP A 260 21.42 25.13 -5.14
C ASP A 260 21.35 25.75 -3.75
N ILE A 261 20.14 26.05 -3.27
CA ILE A 261 19.91 26.56 -1.92
C ILE A 261 20.40 25.55 -0.88
N GLY A 262 20.05 24.27 -1.02
CA GLY A 262 20.50 23.22 -0.11
C GLY A 262 22.02 23.08 -0.07
N GLY A 263 22.69 23.08 -1.24
CA GLY A 263 24.14 23.01 -1.34
C GLY A 263 24.84 24.21 -0.71
N GLN A 264 24.29 25.42 -0.85
CA GLN A 264 24.82 26.63 -0.18
C GLN A 264 24.67 26.53 1.34
N VAL A 265 23.51 26.09 1.81
CA VAL A 265 23.23 25.94 3.24
C VAL A 265 24.15 24.91 3.90
N LEU A 266 24.40 23.77 3.24
CA LEU A 266 25.35 22.77 3.75
C LEU A 266 26.77 23.34 3.86
N LYS A 267 27.25 24.08 2.84
CA LYS A 267 28.57 24.74 2.89
C LYS A 267 28.68 25.78 4.01
N GLU A 268 27.60 26.53 4.26
CA GLU A 268 27.57 27.49 5.37
C GLU A 268 27.51 26.80 6.74
N LEU A 269 26.84 25.64 6.84
CA LEU A 269 26.78 24.84 8.06
C LEU A 269 28.14 24.24 8.42
N GLU A 270 28.89 23.76 7.43
CA GLU A 270 30.25 23.20 7.60
C GLU A 270 31.24 24.24 8.13
N LYS A 271 31.05 25.53 7.83
CA LYS A 271 31.88 26.63 8.37
C LYS A 271 31.67 26.88 9.87
N LYS A 272 30.62 26.31 10.47
CA LYS A 272 30.18 26.58 11.85
C LYS A 272 30.00 25.27 12.62
N PRO A 273 31.11 24.64 13.08
CA PRO A 273 31.07 23.29 13.64
C PRO A 273 30.10 23.12 14.81
N GLU A 274 29.87 24.16 15.61
CA GLU A 274 28.95 24.20 16.74
C GLU A 274 27.48 24.11 16.35
N GLN A 275 27.13 24.47 15.11
CA GLN A 275 25.74 24.46 14.64
C GLN A 275 25.30 23.06 14.20
N THR A 276 24.00 22.80 14.31
CA THR A 276 23.31 21.61 13.80
C THR A 276 22.17 22.02 12.90
N ALA A 277 21.81 21.14 11.97
CA ALA A 277 20.55 21.23 11.24
C ALA A 277 19.74 19.95 11.40
N VAL A 278 18.42 20.11 11.31
CA VAL A 278 17.46 19.01 11.30
C VAL A 278 16.93 18.84 9.88
N VAL A 279 17.08 17.65 9.33
CA VAL A 279 16.55 17.28 8.02
C VAL A 279 15.18 16.66 8.20
N ILE A 280 14.17 17.20 7.51
CA ILE A 280 12.82 16.65 7.50
C ILE A 280 12.71 15.58 6.42
N PHE A 281 12.44 14.35 6.87
CA PHE A 281 12.09 13.21 6.03
C PHE A 281 10.59 13.02 6.03
N ALA A 282 9.98 13.08 4.85
CA ALA A 282 8.55 12.85 4.69
C ALA A 282 8.25 12.62 3.22
N ARG A 283 7.00 12.29 2.89
CA ARG A 283 6.49 12.56 1.55
C ARG A 283 6.26 14.07 1.39
N PRO A 284 6.46 14.66 0.20
CA PRO A 284 6.27 16.09 -0.01
C PRO A 284 4.87 16.59 0.39
N TYR A 285 3.84 15.82 0.05
CA TYR A 285 2.44 16.08 0.39
C TYR A 285 2.06 15.78 1.84
N ASN A 286 3.04 15.46 2.68
CA ASN A 286 2.85 15.30 4.11
C ASN A 286 3.72 16.30 4.87
N GLY A 287 5.05 16.14 4.80
CA GLY A 287 5.96 16.96 5.62
C GLY A 287 6.25 18.34 5.07
N PHE A 288 5.92 18.61 3.80
CA PHE A 288 6.28 19.86 3.12
C PHE A 288 5.10 20.75 2.72
N VAL A 289 3.90 20.44 3.23
CA VAL A 289 2.66 21.23 3.03
C VAL A 289 2.05 21.61 4.39
N GLU A 290 1.67 22.88 4.56
CA GLU A 290 1.32 23.46 5.88
C GLU A 290 0.10 22.79 6.52
N GLU A 291 -0.80 22.28 5.68
CA GLU A 291 -2.06 21.64 6.05
C GLU A 291 -1.86 20.25 6.67
N ALA A 292 -0.73 19.58 6.37
CA ALA A 292 -0.48 18.21 6.81
C ALA A 292 0.57 18.09 7.94
N HIS A 293 1.60 18.94 7.95
CA HIS A 293 2.76 18.73 8.83
C HIS A 293 2.63 19.30 10.24
N MET A 294 1.44 19.80 10.65
CA MET A 294 1.17 20.31 12.00
C MET A 294 2.21 21.32 12.53
N GLY A 295 2.83 22.12 11.64
CA GLY A 295 3.77 23.17 12.04
C GLY A 295 5.12 22.68 12.56
N ILE A 296 5.44 21.39 12.43
CA ILE A 296 6.69 20.79 12.91
C ILE A 296 7.95 21.53 12.43
N PRO A 297 8.10 21.89 11.14
CA PRO A 297 9.26 22.67 10.68
C PRO A 297 9.37 24.01 11.40
N HIS A 298 8.26 24.74 11.52
CA HIS A 298 8.20 26.02 12.22
C HIS A 298 8.54 25.89 13.72
N LYS A 299 8.07 24.83 14.38
CA LYS A 299 8.38 24.52 15.80
C LYS A 299 9.88 24.38 16.03
N LEU A 300 10.57 23.67 15.15
CA LEU A 300 12.03 23.52 15.17
C LEU A 300 12.75 24.84 14.87
N ALA A 301 12.34 25.55 13.81
CA ALA A 301 12.94 26.81 13.40
C ALA A 301 12.78 27.92 14.45
N SER A 302 11.64 27.96 15.16
CA SER A 302 11.40 28.89 16.28
C SER A 302 12.33 28.65 17.48
N ARG A 303 13.00 27.49 17.54
CA ARG A 303 14.01 27.12 18.55
C ARG A 303 15.46 27.40 18.08
N GLY A 304 15.63 28.08 16.95
CA GLY A 304 16.95 28.43 16.42
C GLY A 304 17.61 27.31 15.60
N VAL A 305 16.87 26.25 15.29
CA VAL A 305 17.36 25.09 14.54
C VAL A 305 17.13 25.32 13.04
N LEU A 306 18.17 25.16 12.24
CA LEU A 306 18.04 25.16 10.79
C LEU A 306 17.30 23.88 10.35
N VAL A 307 16.23 24.03 9.58
CA VAL A 307 15.37 22.94 9.11
C VAL A 307 15.48 22.82 7.60
N ILE A 308 15.89 21.64 7.12
CA ILE A 308 16.15 21.36 5.70
C ILE A 308 15.21 20.24 5.23
N PRO A 309 14.34 20.43 4.22
CA PRO A 309 13.62 19.29 3.63
C PRO A 309 14.63 18.37 2.91
N PHE A 310 14.45 17.04 2.98
CA PHE A 310 15.45 16.12 2.41
C PHE A 310 15.65 16.30 0.89
N ASP A 311 14.66 16.85 0.17
CA ASP A 311 14.73 17.08 -1.29
C ASP A 311 15.56 18.32 -1.68
N PHE A 312 16.15 19.03 -0.70
CA PHE A 312 17.18 20.03 -0.93
C PHE A 312 18.61 19.44 -0.83
N LEU A 313 18.76 18.21 -0.34
CA LEU A 313 20.06 17.56 -0.22
C LEU A 313 20.56 17.05 -1.57
N PRO A 314 21.89 16.92 -1.76
CA PRO A 314 22.45 16.28 -2.95
C PRO A 314 22.28 14.76 -2.87
N LEU A 315 21.35 14.21 -3.65
CA LEU A 315 20.94 12.79 -3.57
C LEU A 315 21.55 11.92 -4.67
N GLU A 316 22.08 12.51 -5.74
CA GLU A 316 22.35 11.87 -7.04
C GLU A 316 23.40 10.75 -6.93
N ARG A 317 24.33 10.89 -5.99
CA ARG A 317 25.44 9.95 -5.75
C ARG A 317 25.14 8.90 -4.68
N GLU A 318 23.98 8.97 -4.04
CA GLU A 318 23.65 8.12 -2.91
C GLU A 318 23.04 6.79 -3.31
N ALA A 319 23.46 5.75 -2.61
CA ALA A 319 22.83 4.43 -2.71
C ALA A 319 21.48 4.45 -1.96
N PHE A 320 20.49 3.76 -2.53
CA PHE A 320 19.20 3.51 -1.91
C PHE A 320 19.15 2.09 -1.31
N LYS A 321 18.13 1.79 -0.49
CA LYS A 321 17.92 0.43 0.04
C LYS A 321 17.61 -0.54 -1.12
N ARG A 322 18.19 -1.76 -1.10
CA ARG A 322 17.98 -2.76 -2.15
C ARG A 322 16.49 -3.01 -2.42
N HIS A 323 16.14 -3.19 -3.69
CA HIS A 323 14.79 -3.53 -4.15
C HIS A 323 13.71 -2.54 -3.67
N MET A 324 14.07 -1.27 -3.52
CA MET A 324 13.13 -0.20 -3.15
C MET A 324 12.41 0.29 -4.41
N TYR A 325 11.33 -0.37 -4.80
CA TYR A 325 10.52 0.00 -5.97
C TYR A 325 9.67 1.26 -5.77
N TRP A 326 9.54 1.77 -4.54
CA TRP A 326 8.87 3.05 -4.31
C TRP A 326 9.81 4.22 -4.57
N GLY A 327 9.49 5.09 -5.53
CA GLY A 327 10.35 6.23 -5.87
C GLY A 327 10.63 7.14 -4.66
N MET A 328 9.61 7.41 -3.83
CA MET A 328 9.80 8.19 -2.59
C MET A 328 10.64 7.45 -1.55
N GLY A 329 10.55 6.13 -1.48
CA GLY A 329 11.42 5.33 -0.60
C GLY A 329 12.88 5.39 -1.03
N GLN A 330 13.15 5.41 -2.34
CA GLN A 330 14.50 5.61 -2.87
C GLN A 330 15.05 6.97 -2.46
N LEU A 331 14.32 8.06 -2.71
CA LEU A 331 14.79 9.41 -2.36
C LEU A 331 14.98 9.60 -0.84
N ILE A 332 14.05 9.09 -0.02
CA ILE A 332 14.16 9.14 1.44
C ILE A 332 15.40 8.38 1.93
N THR A 333 15.66 7.18 1.41
CA THR A 333 16.83 6.39 1.82
C THR A 333 18.14 7.00 1.32
N LYS A 334 18.15 7.61 0.12
CA LYS A 334 19.29 8.41 -0.36
C LYS A 334 19.57 9.60 0.58
N GLY A 335 18.55 10.36 0.94
CA GLY A 335 18.70 11.47 1.90
C GLY A 335 19.17 10.99 3.27
N ALA A 336 18.71 9.81 3.72
CA ALA A 336 19.13 9.21 4.98
C ALA A 336 20.64 8.90 4.97
N ARG A 337 21.22 8.49 3.84
CA ARG A 337 22.68 8.29 3.70
C ARG A 337 23.48 9.59 3.77
N VAL A 338 22.94 10.69 3.25
CA VAL A 338 23.55 12.02 3.43
C VAL A 338 23.58 12.38 4.92
N VAL A 339 22.45 12.22 5.61
CA VAL A 339 22.34 12.53 7.03
C VAL A 339 23.17 11.59 7.89
N GLU A 340 23.21 10.30 7.60
CA GLU A 340 24.04 9.30 8.30
C GLU A 340 25.51 9.75 8.37
N ARG A 341 26.06 10.18 7.22
CA ARG A 341 27.48 10.53 7.08
C ARG A 341 27.82 11.94 7.56
N HIS A 342 26.90 12.89 7.51
CA HIS A 342 27.20 14.28 7.85
C HIS A 342 27.11 14.56 9.36
N PRO A 343 28.18 14.95 10.07
CA PRO A 343 28.20 15.01 11.54
C PRO A 343 27.23 16.02 12.17
N GLN A 344 26.86 17.09 11.45
CA GLN A 344 25.98 18.15 11.95
C GLN A 344 24.49 17.99 11.58
N LEU A 345 24.12 16.98 10.77
CA LEU A 345 22.74 16.77 10.34
C LEU A 345 22.06 15.71 11.20
N PHE A 346 20.84 15.96 11.66
CA PHE A 346 20.01 14.98 12.38
C PHE A 346 18.65 14.85 11.69
N GLY A 347 18.03 13.67 11.71
CA GLY A 347 16.80 13.43 10.96
C GLY A 347 15.55 13.52 11.82
N THR A 348 14.53 14.22 11.33
CA THR A 348 13.14 14.15 11.84
C THR A 348 12.24 13.60 10.74
N TYR A 349 11.67 12.43 10.96
CA TYR A 349 10.77 11.76 10.04
C TYR A 349 9.32 12.08 10.39
N ILE A 350 8.58 12.70 9.47
CA ILE A 350 7.14 12.95 9.58
C ILE A 350 6.40 11.94 8.69
N THR A 351 5.61 11.06 9.32
CA THR A 351 4.79 10.05 8.66
C THR A 351 3.33 10.18 9.11
N ASN A 352 2.43 9.38 8.54
CA ASN A 352 1.02 9.35 8.92
C ASN A 352 0.59 7.95 9.34
N PHE A 353 -0.42 7.91 10.20
CA PHE A 353 -1.19 6.70 10.39
C PHE A 353 -1.69 6.18 9.03
N SER A 354 -1.72 4.85 8.87
CA SER A 354 -2.05 4.18 7.61
C SER A 354 -1.08 4.46 6.44
N CYS A 355 0.11 5.01 6.66
CA CYS A 355 1.10 5.13 5.58
C CYS A 355 1.77 3.78 5.27
N GLY A 356 1.34 3.14 4.18
CA GLY A 356 1.76 1.78 3.89
C GLY A 356 3.25 1.57 3.64
N PRO A 357 3.90 2.31 2.72
CA PRO A 357 5.34 2.12 2.50
C PRO A 357 6.20 2.47 3.73
N ASP A 358 5.74 3.41 4.55
CA ASP A 358 6.46 3.87 5.73
C ASP A 358 6.46 2.82 6.86
N SER A 359 5.60 1.80 6.78
CA SER A 359 5.72 0.59 7.63
C SER A 359 7.07 -0.13 7.46
N PHE A 360 7.75 0.04 6.32
CA PHE A 360 9.11 -0.47 6.08
C PHE A 360 10.16 0.64 6.14
N ILE A 361 9.91 1.75 5.44
CA ILE A 361 10.92 2.81 5.24
C ILE A 361 11.35 3.44 6.58
N VAL A 362 10.44 3.60 7.54
CA VAL A 362 10.80 4.12 8.88
C VAL A 362 11.77 3.16 9.60
N GLY A 363 11.57 1.84 9.45
CA GLY A 363 12.49 0.83 9.97
C GLY A 363 13.89 0.96 9.35
N TYR A 364 13.97 1.05 8.02
CA TYR A 364 15.23 1.24 7.29
C TYR A 364 15.91 2.58 7.63
N PHE A 365 15.14 3.66 7.76
CA PHE A 365 15.64 4.96 8.19
C PHE A 365 16.28 4.88 9.58
N ARG A 366 15.59 4.25 10.55
CA ARG A 366 16.12 4.07 11.91
C ARG A 366 17.37 3.19 11.92
N GLU A 367 17.41 2.13 11.11
CA GLU A 367 18.58 1.29 10.93
C GLU A 367 19.79 2.11 10.42
N MET A 368 19.59 2.94 9.39
CA MET A 368 20.64 3.81 8.84
C MET A 368 21.10 4.88 9.84
N MET A 369 20.20 5.46 10.64
CA MET A 369 20.57 6.40 11.69
C MET A 369 21.36 5.71 12.81
N GLY A 370 21.07 4.44 13.10
CA GLY A 370 21.80 3.64 14.08
C GLY A 370 21.77 4.28 15.48
N ARG A 371 22.94 4.74 15.96
CA ARG A 371 23.06 5.46 17.25
C ARG A 371 22.88 6.97 17.13
N LYS A 372 22.85 7.49 15.91
CA LYS A 372 22.67 8.92 15.67
C LYS A 372 21.22 9.28 16.02
N PRO A 373 20.99 10.28 16.89
CA PRO A 373 19.63 10.68 17.26
C PRO A 373 18.79 11.01 16.04
N SER A 374 17.58 10.48 16.02
CA SER A 374 16.56 10.81 15.05
C SER A 374 15.20 10.82 15.72
N LEU A 375 14.28 11.63 15.21
CA LEU A 375 12.91 11.72 15.69
C LEU A 375 11.97 11.13 14.64
N THR A 376 10.97 10.36 15.05
CA THR A 376 9.87 9.93 14.17
C THR A 376 8.55 10.41 14.74
N LEU A 377 7.85 11.29 14.03
CA LEU A 377 6.53 11.79 14.37
C LEU A 377 5.51 11.17 13.42
N GLU A 378 4.52 10.49 13.97
CA GLU A 378 3.38 9.96 13.23
C GLU A 378 2.17 10.85 13.50
N LEU A 379 1.50 11.25 12.42
CA LEU A 379 0.38 12.18 12.43
C LEU A 379 -0.90 11.52 11.91
N ASP A 380 -2.03 11.99 12.38
CA ASP A 380 -3.37 11.71 11.88
C ASP A 380 -4.23 13.00 11.95
N SER A 381 -5.48 12.94 11.50
CA SER A 381 -6.42 14.07 11.55
C SER A 381 -6.80 14.49 12.98
N HIS A 382 -6.48 13.70 14.01
CA HIS A 382 -6.82 13.95 15.41
C HIS A 382 -5.60 14.31 16.27
N THR A 383 -4.43 14.50 15.66
CA THR A 383 -3.18 14.67 16.40
C THR A 383 -3.19 15.99 17.18
N ALA A 384 -3.03 15.89 18.50
CA ALA A 384 -2.97 17.04 19.38
C ALA A 384 -1.59 17.73 19.37
N ASP A 385 -1.58 19.06 19.25
CA ASP A 385 -0.37 19.87 19.11
C ASP A 385 0.59 19.81 20.32
N ALA A 386 0.04 19.68 21.55
CA ALA A 386 0.83 19.69 22.79
C ALA A 386 1.81 18.51 22.90
N GLY A 387 1.42 17.33 22.38
CA GLY A 387 2.28 16.15 22.39
C GLY A 387 3.46 16.23 21.43
N LEU A 388 3.39 17.10 20.40
CA LEU A 388 4.46 17.27 19.43
C LEU A 388 5.59 18.14 19.97
N GLU A 389 5.28 19.19 20.73
CA GLU A 389 6.29 20.12 21.26
C GLU A 389 7.27 19.42 22.21
N THR A 390 6.75 18.69 23.18
CA THR A 390 7.57 17.97 24.18
C THR A 390 8.52 16.96 23.52
N ARG A 391 8.07 16.28 22.47
CA ARG A 391 8.90 15.32 21.70
C ARG A 391 9.98 16.01 20.88
N ILE A 392 9.70 17.20 20.34
CA ILE A 392 10.68 18.02 19.63
C ILE A 392 11.74 18.52 20.61
N GLU A 393 11.34 19.02 21.78
CA GLU A 393 12.27 19.48 22.82
C GLU A 393 13.19 18.36 23.30
N ALA A 394 12.61 17.22 23.68
CA ALA A 394 13.37 16.05 24.10
C ALA A 394 14.35 15.58 23.00
N PHE A 395 13.95 15.63 21.74
CA PHE A 395 14.84 15.30 20.63
C PHE A 395 16.03 16.25 20.53
N LEU A 396 15.82 17.56 20.63
CA LEU A 396 16.90 18.55 20.57
C LEU A 396 17.88 18.40 21.75
N ASP A 397 17.36 18.10 22.95
CA ASP A 397 18.19 17.82 24.12
C ASP A 397 19.06 16.56 23.92
N ILE A 398 18.48 15.49 23.37
CA ILE A 398 19.21 14.26 23.03
C ILE A 398 20.29 14.54 21.98
N VAL A 399 20.00 15.36 20.97
CA VAL A 399 20.99 15.78 19.97
C VAL A 399 22.15 16.53 20.62
N ALA A 400 21.86 17.48 21.51
CA ALA A 400 22.89 18.22 22.24
C ALA A 400 23.76 17.28 23.11
N ALA A 401 23.15 16.37 23.87
CA ALA A 401 23.86 15.40 24.69
C ALA A 401 24.70 14.44 23.84
N TYR A 402 24.15 13.90 22.75
CA TYR A 402 24.87 13.04 21.82
C TYR A 402 26.12 13.71 21.26
N ARG A 403 26.03 14.99 20.90
CA ARG A 403 27.18 15.75 20.39
C ARG A 403 28.30 15.90 21.43
N GLN A 404 27.95 16.08 22.70
CA GLN A 404 28.93 16.09 23.80
C GLN A 404 29.60 14.72 23.96
N LEU A 405 28.85 13.62 23.86
CA LEU A 405 29.42 12.27 23.94
C LEU A 405 30.34 11.93 22.76
N VAL A 406 29.98 12.39 21.55
CA VAL A 406 30.82 12.23 20.35
C VAL A 406 32.12 13.02 20.50
N SER A 407 32.07 14.27 20.97
CA SER A 407 33.29 15.07 21.18
C SER A 407 34.22 14.47 22.24
N GLN A 408 33.65 13.80 23.25
CA GLN A 408 34.37 13.07 24.29
C GLN A 408 34.81 11.65 23.87
N ARG A 409 34.51 11.21 22.64
CA ARG A 409 34.82 9.86 22.10
C ARG A 409 34.25 8.71 22.95
N GLN A 410 33.13 8.94 23.64
CA GLN A 410 32.52 7.94 24.54
C GLN A 410 31.57 6.95 23.83
N ILE A 411 31.38 7.09 22.52
CA ILE A 411 30.53 6.18 21.75
C ILE A 411 31.40 5.06 21.16
N ALA A 412 31.40 3.90 21.82
CA ALA A 412 32.11 2.70 21.33
C ALA A 412 31.58 2.28 19.95
N LYS A 413 32.46 1.98 18.99
CA LYS A 413 32.05 1.39 17.70
C LYS A 413 31.50 -0.02 17.93
N LYS A 414 30.37 -0.37 17.29
CA LYS A 414 29.87 -1.76 17.33
C LYS A 414 30.82 -2.63 16.50
N ILE A 415 31.51 -3.57 17.13
CA ILE A 415 32.49 -4.47 16.51
C ILE A 415 31.90 -5.88 16.49
N LYS A 416 31.16 -6.20 15.41
CA LYS A 416 31.02 -7.51 14.76
C LYS A 416 29.84 -7.43 13.78
N ALA A 417 30.08 -7.82 12.53
CA ALA A 417 29.05 -7.94 11.51
C ALA A 417 28.74 -9.43 11.34
N PHE A 418 27.61 -9.87 11.87
CA PHE A 418 27.04 -11.17 11.54
C PHE A 418 26.72 -11.22 10.03
N LEU A 419 27.04 -12.34 9.38
CA LEU A 419 26.73 -12.57 7.97
C LEU A 419 25.60 -13.61 7.88
N PRO A 420 24.39 -13.22 7.44
CA PRO A 420 23.30 -14.16 7.24
C PRO A 420 23.62 -15.08 6.05
N ALA A 421 23.04 -16.28 6.06
CA ALA A 421 23.09 -17.16 4.90
C ALA A 421 22.32 -16.54 3.73
N THR A 422 22.76 -16.83 2.51
CA THR A 422 22.18 -16.24 1.29
C THR A 422 22.05 -17.28 0.20
N THR A 423 20.97 -17.20 -0.58
CA THR A 423 20.83 -18.00 -1.80
C THR A 423 21.70 -17.42 -2.91
N VAL A 424 22.39 -18.29 -3.64
CA VAL A 424 23.29 -17.93 -4.74
C VAL A 424 23.10 -18.89 -5.91
N MET A 425 23.26 -18.37 -7.13
CA MET A 425 23.30 -19.19 -8.34
C MET A 425 24.76 -19.39 -8.72
N ASN A 426 25.23 -20.63 -8.76
CA ASN A 426 26.60 -20.97 -9.15
C ASN A 426 26.56 -21.95 -10.33
N ASN A 427 27.03 -21.53 -11.51
CA ASN A 427 26.98 -22.31 -12.77
C ASN A 427 25.58 -22.86 -13.11
N GLY A 428 24.53 -22.09 -12.84
CA GLY A 428 23.14 -22.50 -13.08
C GLY A 428 22.54 -23.43 -12.02
N ILE A 429 23.32 -23.84 -11.01
CA ILE A 429 22.85 -24.66 -9.89
C ILE A 429 22.57 -23.74 -8.69
N PRO A 430 21.34 -23.77 -8.12
CA PRO A 430 21.04 -22.99 -6.93
C PRO A 430 21.70 -23.62 -5.69
N LYS A 431 22.38 -22.78 -4.91
CA LYS A 431 23.07 -23.14 -3.66
C LYS A 431 22.73 -22.16 -2.56
N VAL A 432 22.92 -22.60 -1.31
CA VAL A 432 22.91 -21.73 -0.14
C VAL A 432 24.36 -21.50 0.27
N ARG A 433 24.75 -20.23 0.41
CA ARG A 433 25.96 -19.86 1.13
C ARG A 433 25.61 -19.74 2.61
N THR A 434 26.17 -20.59 3.44
CA THR A 434 25.94 -20.65 4.90
C THR A 434 26.59 -19.46 5.61
N SER A 435 26.22 -19.22 6.88
CA SER A 435 26.71 -18.09 7.68
C SER A 435 28.23 -18.14 7.93
N ASP A 436 28.82 -19.34 7.89
CA ASP A 436 30.27 -19.59 7.97
C ASP A 436 30.99 -19.53 6.60
N LYS A 437 30.27 -19.16 5.53
CA LYS A 437 30.72 -19.07 4.12
C LYS A 437 30.94 -20.41 3.41
N GLY A 438 30.47 -21.53 3.96
CA GLY A 438 30.30 -22.76 3.19
C GLY A 438 29.27 -22.61 2.05
N GLU A 439 29.30 -23.49 1.05
CA GLU A 439 28.27 -23.56 0.01
C GLU A 439 27.67 -24.97 -0.03
N VAL A 440 26.35 -25.07 0.10
CA VAL A 440 25.59 -26.33 0.05
C VAL A 440 24.55 -26.27 -1.06
N ALA A 441 24.35 -27.38 -1.78
CA ALA A 441 23.33 -27.44 -2.83
C ALA A 441 21.92 -27.46 -2.23
N PHE A 442 20.92 -26.96 -2.96
CA PHE A 442 19.52 -27.01 -2.52
C PHE A 442 19.00 -28.44 -2.27
N SER A 443 19.60 -29.44 -2.92
CA SER A 443 19.28 -30.87 -2.75
C SER A 443 20.05 -31.55 -1.62
N ASP A 444 20.90 -30.85 -0.88
CA ASP A 444 21.63 -31.41 0.27
C ASP A 444 20.63 -31.83 1.38
N PRO A 445 20.78 -33.01 2.01
CA PRO A 445 19.86 -33.48 3.07
C PRO A 445 19.74 -32.57 4.30
N ARG A 446 20.71 -31.67 4.51
CA ARG A 446 20.70 -30.64 5.55
C ARG A 446 19.83 -29.44 5.19
N VAL A 447 19.55 -29.21 3.91
CA VAL A 447 18.75 -28.07 3.45
C VAL A 447 17.27 -28.42 3.53
N THR A 448 16.49 -27.60 4.24
CA THR A 448 15.02 -27.69 4.28
C THR A 448 14.40 -26.43 3.70
N PHE A 449 13.55 -26.62 2.69
CA PHE A 449 12.67 -25.59 2.14
C PHE A 449 11.44 -25.45 3.03
N LEU A 450 11.38 -24.36 3.78
CA LEU A 450 10.23 -24.03 4.59
C LEU A 450 9.28 -23.13 3.78
N ILE A 451 8.07 -23.62 3.55
CA ILE A 451 6.99 -22.89 2.88
C ILE A 451 6.11 -22.25 3.96
N PRO A 452 5.97 -20.90 4.01
CA PRO A 452 5.02 -20.25 4.92
C PRO A 452 3.60 -20.76 4.68
N SER A 453 2.81 -20.86 5.74
CA SER A 453 1.41 -21.20 5.59
C SER A 453 0.59 -20.01 5.09
N MET A 454 -0.14 -20.19 4.00
CA MET A 454 -1.23 -19.34 3.50
C MET A 454 -2.54 -20.14 3.55
N GLY A 455 -2.78 -20.82 4.67
CA GLY A 455 -3.78 -21.89 4.80
C GLY A 455 -3.20 -23.28 4.51
N LYS A 456 -3.84 -24.32 5.07
CA LYS A 456 -3.39 -25.73 5.00
C LYS A 456 -3.24 -26.21 3.55
N ILE A 457 -4.33 -26.13 2.78
CA ILE A 457 -4.44 -26.76 1.45
C ILE A 457 -3.41 -26.18 0.47
N SER A 458 -3.37 -24.87 0.29
CA SER A 458 -2.45 -24.21 -0.67
C SER A 458 -0.99 -24.48 -0.34
N SER A 459 -0.62 -24.41 0.94
CA SER A 459 0.77 -24.52 1.40
C SER A 459 1.30 -25.95 1.32
N GLU A 460 0.47 -26.94 1.68
CA GLU A 460 0.80 -28.36 1.53
C GLU A 460 0.96 -28.73 0.06
N ALA A 461 0.10 -28.22 -0.83
CA ALA A 461 0.18 -28.45 -2.27
C ALA A 461 1.47 -27.89 -2.87
N VAL A 462 1.84 -26.66 -2.50
CA VAL A 462 3.11 -26.05 -2.93
C VAL A 462 4.30 -26.84 -2.40
N ALA A 463 4.28 -27.25 -1.12
CA ALA A 463 5.36 -28.08 -0.57
C ALA A 463 5.51 -29.43 -1.30
N ALA A 464 4.40 -30.06 -1.70
CA ALA A 464 4.43 -31.27 -2.54
C ALA A 464 5.10 -31.01 -3.89
N VAL A 465 4.86 -29.86 -4.52
CA VAL A 465 5.52 -29.48 -5.79
C VAL A 465 7.03 -29.28 -5.62
N PHE A 466 7.49 -28.64 -4.53
CA PHE A 466 8.92 -28.54 -4.23
C PHE A 466 9.57 -29.92 -3.98
N ARG A 467 8.85 -30.86 -3.36
CA ARG A 467 9.31 -32.25 -3.22
C ARG A 467 9.36 -32.97 -4.57
N ALA A 468 8.41 -32.70 -5.46
CA ALA A 468 8.40 -33.22 -6.83
C ALA A 468 9.59 -32.76 -7.69
N THR A 469 10.32 -31.73 -7.26
CA THR A 469 11.58 -31.27 -7.89
C THR A 469 12.84 -31.77 -7.19
N GLY A 470 12.69 -32.63 -6.19
CA GLY A 470 13.81 -33.24 -5.45
C GLY A 470 14.31 -32.42 -4.27
N PHE A 471 13.58 -31.39 -3.83
CA PHE A 471 13.92 -30.62 -2.64
C PHE A 471 13.24 -31.19 -1.40
N ARG A 472 13.92 -31.15 -0.27
CA ARG A 472 13.30 -31.43 1.03
C ARG A 472 12.45 -30.22 1.42
N ALA A 473 11.13 -30.29 1.22
CA ALA A 473 10.23 -29.18 1.50
C ALA A 473 9.13 -29.53 2.51
N LYS A 474 8.90 -28.62 3.46
CA LYS A 474 7.89 -28.70 4.52
C LYS A 474 7.03 -27.43 4.48
N ALA A 475 5.71 -27.59 4.49
CA ALA A 475 4.80 -26.49 4.78
C ALA A 475 4.77 -26.24 6.29
N HIS A 476 4.85 -24.97 6.70
CA HIS A 476 4.56 -24.62 8.08
C HIS A 476 3.08 -24.92 8.37
N ALA A 477 2.76 -25.34 9.60
CA ALA A 477 1.38 -25.48 10.03
C ALA A 477 0.63 -24.13 9.91
N PRO A 478 -0.71 -24.13 9.75
CA PRO A 478 -1.48 -22.89 9.81
C PRO A 478 -1.15 -22.06 11.05
N ALA A 479 -1.14 -20.73 10.89
CA ALA A 479 -0.76 -19.83 11.97
C ALA A 479 -1.74 -19.92 13.14
N ASP A 480 -1.22 -19.92 14.36
CA ASP A 480 -2.01 -19.81 15.59
C ASP A 480 -1.72 -18.48 16.32
N GLU A 481 -2.34 -18.29 17.48
CA GLU A 481 -2.15 -17.09 18.29
C GLU A 481 -0.69 -16.94 18.77
N ALA A 482 0.05 -18.04 18.98
CA ALA A 482 1.45 -17.99 19.38
C ALA A 482 2.34 -17.47 18.24
N VAL A 483 2.11 -17.94 17.01
CA VAL A 483 2.75 -17.42 15.80
C VAL A 483 2.43 -15.94 15.60
N LEU A 484 1.17 -15.53 15.76
CA LEU A 484 0.77 -14.12 15.67
C LEU A 484 1.52 -13.25 16.69
N LYS A 485 1.56 -13.67 17.97
CA LYS A 485 2.27 -12.96 19.03
C LYS A 485 3.77 -12.85 18.74
N LEU A 486 4.40 -13.92 18.27
CA LEU A 486 5.81 -13.94 17.91
C LEU A 486 6.11 -12.99 16.73
N GLY A 487 5.24 -12.96 15.73
CA GLY A 487 5.29 -12.00 14.63
C GLY A 487 5.16 -10.55 15.09
N ARG A 488 4.16 -10.25 15.93
CA ARG A 488 3.95 -8.90 16.48
C ARG A 488 5.13 -8.42 17.31
N ALA A 489 5.75 -9.31 18.08
CA ALA A 489 6.93 -8.99 18.90
C ALA A 489 8.17 -8.60 18.07
N ASN A 490 8.22 -8.97 16.79
CA ASN A 490 9.38 -8.77 15.91
C ASN A 490 9.10 -7.85 14.71
N THR A 491 7.92 -7.23 14.66
CA THR A 491 7.51 -6.25 13.64
C THR A 491 7.10 -4.95 14.33
N SER A 492 6.83 -3.89 13.56
CA SER A 492 6.29 -2.66 14.15
C SER A 492 4.77 -2.71 14.35
N CYS A 493 4.13 -3.81 13.94
CA CYS A 493 2.68 -3.98 13.83
C CYS A 493 2.03 -2.99 12.86
N LYS A 494 2.82 -2.29 12.05
CA LYS A 494 2.33 -1.40 10.98
C LYS A 494 2.35 -2.09 9.64
N GLU A 495 3.16 -3.12 9.48
CA GLU A 495 3.24 -3.96 8.30
C GLU A 495 1.96 -4.80 8.15
N CYS A 496 1.65 -5.30 6.95
CA CYS A 496 0.43 -6.07 6.75
C CYS A 496 0.47 -7.38 7.53
N LEU A 497 -0.70 -7.88 7.97
CA LEU A 497 -0.84 -9.14 8.70
C LEU A 497 -0.11 -10.33 8.05
N PRO A 498 -0.11 -10.52 6.72
CA PRO A 498 0.68 -11.58 6.08
C PRO A 498 2.18 -11.53 6.42
N LEU A 499 2.80 -10.34 6.49
CA LEU A 499 4.20 -10.23 6.92
C LEU A 499 4.36 -10.65 8.39
N ILE A 500 3.45 -10.20 9.25
CA ILE A 500 3.50 -10.49 10.68
C ILE A 500 3.46 -12.00 10.89
N LEU A 501 2.51 -12.69 10.26
CA LEU A 501 2.34 -14.13 10.38
C LEU A 501 3.52 -14.90 9.79
N THR A 502 3.95 -14.57 8.58
CA THR A 502 5.10 -15.23 7.95
C THR A 502 6.42 -14.97 8.70
N THR A 503 6.57 -13.82 9.36
CA THR A 503 7.68 -13.56 10.29
C THR A 503 7.57 -14.43 11.54
N GLY A 504 6.37 -14.55 12.10
CA GLY A 504 6.10 -15.45 13.22
C GLY A 504 6.42 -16.91 12.89
N MET A 505 6.06 -17.38 11.69
CA MET A 505 6.26 -18.76 11.24
C MET A 505 7.74 -19.12 11.12
N ILE A 506 8.56 -18.27 10.49
CA ILE A 506 10.00 -18.56 10.37
C ILE A 506 10.67 -18.59 11.75
N LEU A 507 10.32 -17.67 12.65
CA LEU A 507 10.86 -17.64 14.01
C LEU A 507 10.35 -18.83 14.84
N ASN A 508 9.08 -19.21 14.69
CA ASN A 508 8.50 -20.37 15.36
C ASN A 508 9.23 -21.66 14.95
N TYR A 509 9.44 -21.84 13.64
CA TYR A 509 10.16 -23.00 13.12
C TYR A 509 11.61 -23.05 13.61
N VAL A 510 12.33 -21.92 13.52
CA VAL A 510 13.73 -21.83 13.96
C VAL A 510 13.89 -22.16 15.45
N ASN A 511 12.92 -21.75 16.28
CA ASN A 511 13.01 -21.93 17.72
C ASN A 511 12.56 -23.31 18.22
N ASN A 512 11.65 -23.99 17.50
CA ASN A 512 10.98 -25.19 18.03
C ASN A 512 11.17 -26.44 17.17
N ASP A 513 11.31 -26.29 15.85
CA ASP A 513 11.25 -27.42 14.89
C ASP A 513 12.59 -27.67 14.18
N ARG A 514 13.49 -26.68 14.18
CA ARG A 514 14.75 -26.73 13.42
C ARG A 514 15.74 -27.71 14.03
N ARG A 515 16.39 -28.51 13.19
CA ARG A 515 17.49 -29.39 13.62
C ARG A 515 18.79 -28.59 13.80
N ASP A 516 19.71 -29.10 14.61
CA ASP A 516 20.98 -28.40 14.91
C ASP A 516 21.85 -28.18 13.67
N ASP A 517 21.87 -29.13 12.74
CA ASP A 517 22.69 -29.12 11.51
C ASP A 517 21.93 -28.59 10.27
N GLU A 518 20.72 -28.08 10.46
CA GLU A 518 19.81 -27.73 9.39
C GLU A 518 20.05 -26.32 8.84
N VAL A 519 20.14 -26.25 7.51
CA VAL A 519 20.16 -25.00 6.74
C VAL A 519 18.73 -24.75 6.25
N VAL A 520 18.12 -23.65 6.67
CA VAL A 520 16.74 -23.33 6.31
C VAL A 520 16.74 -22.40 5.10
N VAL A 521 16.04 -22.81 4.04
CA VAL A 521 15.68 -21.94 2.92
C VAL A 521 14.21 -21.59 3.06
N TYR A 522 13.93 -20.35 3.43
CA TYR A 522 12.57 -19.87 3.58
C TYR A 522 12.06 -19.31 2.26
N PHE A 523 10.99 -19.90 1.73
CA PHE A 523 10.38 -19.45 0.50
C PHE A 523 9.48 -18.23 0.74
N MET A 524 9.75 -17.14 0.05
CA MET A 524 8.93 -15.94 0.09
C MET A 524 8.83 -15.35 -1.30
N ALA A 525 7.67 -15.49 -1.95
CA ALA A 525 7.40 -14.81 -3.22
C ALA A 525 7.51 -13.28 -3.07
N THR A 526 7.78 -12.58 -4.16
CA THR A 526 7.99 -11.12 -4.18
C THR A 526 7.38 -10.46 -5.42
N ALA A 527 7.33 -9.13 -5.43
CA ALA A 527 6.84 -8.29 -6.53
C ALA A 527 7.53 -6.91 -6.49
N SER A 528 7.49 -6.12 -7.56
CA SER A 528 8.08 -4.75 -7.57
C SER A 528 7.04 -3.64 -7.33
N GLY A 529 6.12 -3.89 -6.41
CA GLY A 529 5.11 -2.93 -6.00
C GLY A 529 3.86 -2.89 -6.88
N PRO A 530 2.99 -1.89 -6.67
CA PRO A 530 3.11 -0.79 -5.70
C PRO A 530 2.71 -1.18 -4.26
N CYS A 531 2.19 -2.39 -4.05
CA CYS A 531 1.87 -2.93 -2.72
C CYS A 531 3.12 -3.15 -1.85
N ARG A 532 2.94 -3.52 -0.57
CA ARG A 532 4.02 -3.76 0.40
C ARG A 532 4.72 -5.12 0.25
N PHE A 533 4.09 -6.05 -0.45
CA PHE A 533 4.53 -7.44 -0.58
C PHE A 533 6.00 -7.60 -0.99
N GLY A 534 6.47 -6.79 -1.94
CA GLY A 534 7.85 -6.84 -2.42
C GLY A 534 8.94 -6.55 -1.38
N GLN A 535 8.59 -5.91 -0.27
CA GLN A 535 9.55 -5.63 0.81
C GLN A 535 9.64 -6.76 1.85
N TYR A 536 8.81 -7.80 1.78
CA TYR A 536 8.73 -8.81 2.84
C TYR A 536 10.05 -9.56 3.00
N TYR A 537 10.64 -10.03 1.91
CA TYR A 537 11.89 -10.77 1.98
C TYR A 537 13.06 -9.88 2.42
N VAL A 538 13.08 -8.59 2.01
CA VAL A 538 14.11 -7.62 2.45
C VAL A 538 14.02 -7.40 3.95
N PHE A 539 12.81 -7.21 4.48
CA PHE A 539 12.56 -7.10 5.90
C PHE A 539 13.04 -8.34 6.66
N MET A 540 12.73 -9.54 6.15
CA MET A 540 13.13 -10.80 6.78
C MET A 540 14.65 -11.01 6.77
N GLU A 541 15.34 -10.66 5.68
CA GLU A 541 16.81 -10.67 5.61
C GLU A 541 17.43 -9.74 6.68
N ASP A 542 16.88 -8.54 6.84
CA ASP A 542 17.32 -7.59 7.86
C ASP A 542 17.04 -8.10 9.28
N LEU A 543 15.88 -8.74 9.49
CA LEU A 543 15.51 -9.32 10.78
C LEU A 543 16.44 -10.48 11.15
N ILE A 544 16.69 -11.42 10.24
CA ILE A 544 17.64 -12.53 10.43
C ILE A 544 19.02 -12.00 10.78
N ARG A 545 19.47 -10.95 10.06
CA ARG A 545 20.75 -10.30 10.35
C ARG A 545 20.78 -9.65 11.73
N LYS A 546 19.70 -8.95 12.11
CA LYS A 546 19.57 -8.25 13.39
C LYS A 546 19.53 -9.21 14.58
N LEU A 547 18.85 -10.34 14.42
CA LEU A 547 18.74 -11.41 15.43
C LEU A 547 19.92 -12.39 15.38
N GLU A 548 20.83 -12.22 14.41
CA GLU A 548 22.02 -13.05 14.23
C GLU A 548 21.69 -14.56 14.08
N ILE A 549 20.60 -14.88 13.38
CA ILE A 549 20.12 -16.26 13.21
C ILE A 549 20.98 -16.98 12.15
N PRO A 550 21.79 -17.99 12.52
CA PRO A 550 22.70 -18.65 11.60
C PRO A 550 21.95 -19.56 10.62
N ASP A 551 22.46 -19.65 9.39
CA ASP A 551 22.06 -20.66 8.39
C ASP A 551 20.58 -20.64 7.97
N VAL A 552 19.99 -19.44 7.97
CA VAL A 552 18.67 -19.17 7.40
C VAL A 552 18.83 -18.22 6.22
N ALA A 553 18.37 -18.66 5.04
CA ALA A 553 18.43 -17.89 3.79
C ALA A 553 17.03 -17.73 3.19
N LEU A 554 16.79 -16.63 2.48
CA LEU A 554 15.55 -16.38 1.74
C LEU A 554 15.68 -16.85 0.30
N PHE A 555 14.63 -17.47 -0.23
CA PHE A 555 14.48 -17.77 -1.66
C PHE A 555 13.19 -17.14 -2.19
N SER A 556 13.31 -16.29 -3.21
CA SER A 556 12.21 -15.47 -3.72
C SER A 556 12.09 -15.54 -5.24
N LEU A 557 10.85 -15.73 -5.70
CA LEU A 557 10.45 -15.64 -7.12
C LEU A 557 9.56 -14.39 -7.29
N THR A 558 9.73 -13.66 -8.40
CA THR A 558 9.07 -12.35 -8.64
C THR A 558 7.83 -12.45 -9.52
N SER A 559 6.77 -11.68 -9.24
CA SER A 559 5.59 -11.62 -10.10
C SER A 559 5.85 -10.94 -11.46
N GLU A 560 6.91 -10.14 -11.59
CA GLU A 560 7.22 -9.39 -12.83
C GLU A 560 7.48 -10.29 -14.05
N ASN A 561 7.97 -11.50 -13.81
CA ASN A 561 8.19 -12.51 -14.84
C ASN A 561 7.21 -13.69 -14.69
N SER A 562 6.05 -13.45 -14.06
CA SER A 562 5.07 -14.48 -13.69
C SER A 562 5.68 -15.63 -12.87
N TYR A 563 6.52 -15.29 -11.87
CA TYR A 563 7.22 -16.19 -10.95
C TYR A 563 8.26 -17.11 -11.57
N ALA A 564 8.77 -16.79 -12.77
CA ALA A 564 9.81 -17.57 -13.44
C ALA A 564 11.12 -17.67 -12.64
N GLY A 565 11.77 -18.84 -12.70
CA GLY A 565 13.07 -19.05 -12.04
C GLY A 565 13.43 -20.51 -11.69
N LEU A 566 12.44 -21.41 -11.58
CA LEU A 566 12.65 -22.83 -11.26
C LEU A 566 12.41 -23.79 -12.44
N GLY A 567 12.23 -23.25 -13.65
CA GLY A 567 12.00 -24.01 -14.90
C GLY A 567 10.54 -24.37 -15.16
N ASP A 568 10.21 -24.65 -16.43
CA ASP A 568 8.82 -24.83 -16.90
C ASP A 568 8.10 -26.01 -16.24
N THR A 569 8.83 -27.08 -15.91
CA THR A 569 8.25 -28.25 -15.22
C THR A 569 7.76 -27.91 -13.81
N PHE A 570 8.49 -27.07 -13.07
CA PHE A 570 8.03 -26.60 -11.75
C PHE A 570 6.77 -25.74 -11.90
N HIS A 571 6.75 -24.83 -12.88
CA HIS A 571 5.60 -23.97 -13.16
C HIS A 571 4.33 -24.74 -13.46
N GLN A 572 4.42 -25.76 -14.30
CA GLN A 572 3.27 -26.61 -14.63
C GLN A 572 2.73 -27.30 -13.38
N LYS A 573 3.60 -27.89 -12.57
CA LYS A 573 3.20 -28.56 -11.31
C LYS A 573 2.62 -27.57 -10.29
N ALA A 574 3.22 -26.39 -10.15
CA ALA A 574 2.72 -25.33 -9.28
C ALA A 574 1.35 -24.83 -9.72
N TRP A 575 1.12 -24.71 -11.04
CA TRP A 575 -0.19 -24.37 -11.59
C TRP A 575 -1.26 -25.40 -11.21
N TRP A 576 -0.96 -26.70 -11.33
CA TRP A 576 -1.90 -27.74 -10.90
C TRP A 576 -2.21 -27.63 -9.41
N ALA A 577 -1.17 -27.43 -8.58
CA ALA A 577 -1.33 -27.26 -7.15
C ALA A 577 -2.25 -26.07 -6.80
N PHE A 578 -2.09 -24.93 -7.45
CA PHE A 578 -2.96 -23.77 -7.23
C PHE A 578 -4.41 -24.05 -7.62
N VAL A 579 -4.66 -24.51 -8.84
CA VAL A 579 -6.03 -24.78 -9.32
C VAL A 579 -6.72 -25.85 -8.48
N VAL A 580 -6.02 -26.94 -8.15
CA VAL A 580 -6.58 -28.00 -7.30
C VAL A 580 -6.86 -27.48 -5.90
N SER A 581 -5.95 -26.69 -5.31
CA SER A 581 -6.16 -26.11 -3.98
C SER A 581 -7.33 -25.13 -3.93
N ASP A 582 -7.54 -24.35 -5.00
CA ASP A 582 -8.64 -23.41 -5.12
C ASP A 582 -9.98 -24.14 -5.09
N VAL A 583 -10.14 -25.17 -5.95
CA VAL A 583 -11.38 -25.95 -6.05
C VAL A 583 -11.63 -26.77 -4.79
N MET A 584 -10.59 -27.34 -4.18
CA MET A 584 -10.73 -28.10 -2.94
C MET A 584 -11.17 -27.22 -1.76
N GLU A 585 -10.76 -25.96 -1.70
CA GLU A 585 -11.26 -25.02 -0.67
C GLU A 585 -12.75 -24.72 -0.85
N ASP A 586 -13.23 -24.56 -2.08
CA ASP A 586 -14.66 -24.36 -2.36
C ASP A 586 -15.47 -25.63 -2.00
N ILE A 587 -14.95 -26.82 -2.31
CA ILE A 587 -15.56 -28.09 -1.88
C ILE A 587 -15.63 -28.19 -0.36
N ARG A 588 -14.53 -27.85 0.34
CA ARG A 588 -14.47 -27.84 1.81
C ARG A 588 -15.56 -26.94 2.38
N SER A 589 -15.72 -25.74 1.83
CA SER A 589 -16.73 -24.77 2.23
C SER A 589 -18.15 -25.31 2.05
N MET A 590 -18.43 -25.99 0.93
CA MET A 590 -19.72 -26.65 0.68
C MET A 590 -19.99 -27.78 1.69
N ILE A 591 -19.00 -28.63 1.97
CA ILE A 591 -19.11 -29.72 2.96
C ILE A 591 -19.43 -29.15 4.34
N LEU A 592 -18.69 -28.13 4.80
CA LEU A 592 -18.91 -27.50 6.10
C LEU A 592 -20.32 -26.89 6.26
N THR A 593 -20.88 -26.41 5.15
CA THR A 593 -22.19 -25.77 5.13
C THR A 593 -23.31 -26.81 5.11
N ASN A 594 -23.20 -27.80 4.22
CA ASN A 594 -24.33 -28.59 3.77
C ASN A 594 -24.24 -30.10 4.10
N ALA A 595 -23.10 -30.63 4.56
CA ALA A 595 -23.03 -32.04 4.95
C ALA A 595 -23.95 -32.34 6.15
N ARG A 596 -24.60 -33.52 6.15
CA ARG A 596 -25.43 -33.99 7.26
C ARG A 596 -24.59 -34.27 8.50
N ASP A 597 -23.45 -34.92 8.31
CA ASP A 597 -22.42 -35.14 9.30
C ASP A 597 -21.14 -34.45 8.82
N LYS A 598 -20.80 -33.32 9.46
CA LYS A 598 -19.68 -32.47 9.07
C LYS A 598 -18.34 -33.16 9.33
N ASP A 599 -18.21 -33.84 10.47
CA ASP A 599 -16.95 -34.46 10.88
C ASP A 599 -16.62 -35.65 9.99
N ALA A 600 -17.62 -36.50 9.69
CA ALA A 600 -17.45 -37.60 8.75
C ALA A 600 -17.12 -37.12 7.33
N GLY A 601 -17.79 -36.06 6.85
CA GLY A 601 -17.51 -35.46 5.54
C GLY A 601 -16.10 -34.88 5.46
N MET A 602 -15.64 -34.21 6.52
CA MET A 602 -14.29 -33.65 6.60
C MET A 602 -13.20 -34.72 6.73
N ALA A 603 -13.48 -35.85 7.39
CA ALA A 603 -12.55 -36.98 7.43
C ALA A 603 -12.30 -37.56 6.03
N ILE A 604 -13.35 -37.72 5.21
CA ILE A 604 -13.24 -38.14 3.81
C ILE A 604 -12.46 -37.10 2.99
N PHE A 605 -12.76 -35.81 3.19
CA PHE A 605 -12.04 -34.72 2.53
C PHE A 605 -10.53 -34.77 2.81
N ASP A 606 -10.14 -34.93 4.07
CA ASP A 606 -8.74 -34.96 4.47
C ASP A 606 -8.00 -36.21 3.94
N GLU A 607 -8.66 -37.37 3.90
CA GLU A 607 -8.14 -38.60 3.29
C GLU A 607 -7.85 -38.39 1.79
N GLU A 608 -8.84 -37.91 1.04
CA GLU A 608 -8.70 -37.63 -0.39
C GLU A 608 -7.66 -36.55 -0.68
N TRP A 609 -7.54 -35.56 0.20
CA TRP A 609 -6.50 -34.53 0.10
C TRP A 609 -5.09 -35.12 0.18
N GLN A 610 -4.85 -36.10 1.07
CA GLN A 610 -3.54 -36.78 1.12
C GLN A 610 -3.22 -37.55 -0.16
N HIS A 611 -4.22 -38.19 -0.78
CA HIS A 611 -4.04 -38.85 -2.07
C HIS A 611 -3.69 -37.87 -3.20
N ILE A 612 -4.33 -36.69 -3.21
CA ILE A 612 -3.99 -35.62 -4.15
C ILE A 612 -2.56 -35.12 -3.95
N LEU A 613 -2.14 -34.87 -2.70
CA LEU A 613 -0.78 -34.44 -2.38
C LEU A 613 0.27 -35.44 -2.86
N PHE A 614 0.00 -36.74 -2.72
CA PHE A 614 0.88 -37.79 -3.21
C PHE A 614 1.06 -37.73 -4.74
N GLU A 615 -0.02 -37.51 -5.50
CA GLU A 615 0.06 -37.40 -6.97
C GLU A 615 0.69 -36.08 -7.43
N LEU A 616 0.50 -34.98 -6.70
CA LEU A 616 1.20 -33.72 -6.93
C LEU A 616 2.73 -33.87 -6.72
N GLU A 617 3.14 -34.60 -5.68
CA GLU A 617 4.54 -34.92 -5.40
C GLU A 617 5.14 -35.86 -6.46
N TYR A 618 4.37 -36.83 -6.96
CA TYR A 618 4.79 -37.65 -8.09
C TYR A 618 4.97 -36.81 -9.36
N GLY A 619 4.07 -35.84 -9.58
CA GLY A 619 4.21 -34.81 -10.62
C GLY A 619 3.86 -35.28 -12.03
N ASN A 620 2.87 -36.16 -12.18
CA ASN A 620 2.32 -36.59 -13.47
C ASN A 620 0.85 -36.18 -13.61
N PHE A 621 0.53 -35.38 -14.63
CA PHE A 621 -0.81 -34.82 -14.80
C PHE A 621 -1.91 -35.88 -15.04
N SER A 622 -1.63 -36.94 -15.81
CA SER A 622 -2.64 -37.98 -16.09
C SER A 622 -3.02 -38.73 -14.81
N ARG A 623 -2.04 -39.08 -13.98
CA ARG A 623 -2.30 -39.72 -12.69
C ARG A 623 -3.03 -38.80 -11.72
N LEU A 624 -2.65 -37.52 -11.70
CA LEU A 624 -3.36 -36.51 -10.91
C LEU A 624 -4.82 -36.42 -11.35
N GLU A 625 -5.10 -36.30 -12.65
CA GLU A 625 -6.45 -36.26 -13.19
C GLU A 625 -7.26 -37.51 -12.83
N ASP A 626 -6.69 -38.72 -12.99
CA ASP A 626 -7.34 -39.97 -12.59
C ASP A 626 -7.65 -40.02 -11.09
N GLN A 627 -6.79 -39.43 -10.26
CA GLN A 627 -7.03 -39.30 -8.83
C GLN A 627 -8.15 -38.27 -8.56
N LEU A 628 -8.15 -37.12 -9.22
CA LEU A 628 -9.19 -36.10 -9.07
C LEU A 628 -10.57 -36.64 -9.46
N GLU A 629 -10.68 -37.48 -10.49
CA GLU A 629 -11.95 -38.14 -10.85
C GLU A 629 -12.40 -39.17 -9.81
N ARG A 630 -11.47 -39.88 -9.17
CA ARG A 630 -11.76 -40.79 -8.05
C ARG A 630 -12.22 -40.01 -6.82
N THR A 631 -11.50 -38.96 -6.48
CA THR A 631 -11.84 -38.04 -5.39
C THR A 631 -13.21 -37.42 -5.61
N ALA A 632 -13.53 -36.92 -6.81
CA ALA A 632 -14.83 -36.34 -7.12
C ALA A 632 -15.99 -37.33 -6.88
N ARG A 633 -15.83 -38.59 -7.29
CA ARG A 633 -16.82 -39.65 -7.01
C ARG A 633 -16.95 -39.89 -5.50
N ARG A 634 -15.83 -40.02 -4.79
CA ARG A 634 -15.85 -40.25 -3.34
C ARG A 634 -16.51 -39.10 -2.59
N LEU A 635 -16.27 -37.86 -2.99
CA LEU A 635 -16.88 -36.68 -2.39
C LEU A 635 -18.38 -36.55 -2.71
N SER A 636 -18.84 -37.01 -3.88
CA SER A 636 -20.27 -37.04 -4.21
C SER A 636 -21.10 -37.99 -3.34
N GLU A 637 -20.44 -38.95 -2.67
CA GLU A 637 -21.11 -39.90 -1.76
C GLU A 637 -21.39 -39.29 -0.37
N ILE A 638 -20.85 -38.11 -0.06
CA ILE A 638 -21.06 -37.46 1.24
C ILE A 638 -22.54 -37.04 1.35
N PRO A 639 -23.29 -37.49 2.37
CA PRO A 639 -24.70 -37.14 2.51
C PRO A 639 -24.91 -35.64 2.77
N MET A 640 -25.64 -34.96 1.88
CA MET A 640 -25.98 -33.54 2.00
C MET A 640 -27.37 -33.31 2.63
N LYS A 641 -27.57 -32.16 3.29
CA LYS A 641 -28.86 -31.74 3.85
C LYS A 641 -29.85 -31.35 2.75
N ARG A 642 -29.35 -30.63 1.73
CA ARG A 642 -30.10 -30.15 0.55
C ARG A 642 -29.26 -30.28 -0.70
N SER A 643 -29.84 -30.02 -1.88
CA SER A 643 -29.08 -29.97 -3.11
C SER A 643 -28.01 -28.87 -3.01
N PRO A 644 -26.73 -29.13 -3.37
CA PRO A 644 -25.68 -28.09 -3.36
C PRO A 644 -26.05 -26.83 -4.16
N LYS A 645 -26.87 -26.97 -5.21
CA LYS A 645 -27.33 -25.85 -6.05
C LYS A 645 -28.29 -24.89 -5.33
N GLU A 646 -28.90 -25.31 -4.23
CA GLU A 646 -29.85 -24.51 -3.44
C GLU A 646 -29.17 -23.73 -2.31
N ILE A 647 -27.88 -23.98 -2.09
CA ILE A 647 -27.13 -23.38 -0.98
C ILE A 647 -26.76 -21.93 -1.33
N PRO A 648 -27.06 -20.96 -0.45
CA PRO A 648 -26.65 -19.58 -0.68
C PRO A 648 -25.12 -19.47 -0.63
N MET A 649 -24.56 -18.76 -1.61
CA MET A 649 -23.11 -18.62 -1.77
C MET A 649 -22.68 -17.18 -1.58
N VAL A 650 -21.61 -16.96 -0.80
CA VAL A 650 -20.99 -15.65 -0.58
C VAL A 650 -19.59 -15.67 -1.17
N SER A 651 -19.27 -14.72 -2.05
CA SER A 651 -17.91 -14.62 -2.59
C SER A 651 -17.01 -13.84 -1.60
N LEU A 652 -15.88 -14.44 -1.25
CA LEU A 652 -14.82 -13.82 -0.45
C LEU A 652 -13.70 -13.36 -1.37
N VAL A 653 -13.60 -12.04 -1.54
CA VAL A 653 -12.65 -11.34 -2.41
C VAL A 653 -11.68 -10.50 -1.57
N GLY A 654 -10.71 -9.84 -2.21
CA GLY A 654 -9.72 -9.01 -1.54
C GLY A 654 -8.33 -9.65 -1.52
N GLU A 655 -7.54 -9.36 -0.48
CA GLU A 655 -6.11 -9.69 -0.42
C GLU A 655 -5.87 -11.21 -0.36
N ILE A 656 -5.00 -11.70 -1.25
CA ILE A 656 -4.84 -13.12 -1.55
C ILE A 656 -4.44 -13.98 -0.34
N PHE A 657 -3.61 -13.47 0.57
CA PHE A 657 -3.18 -14.22 1.74
C PHE A 657 -4.30 -14.28 2.78
N VAL A 658 -4.91 -13.12 3.09
CA VAL A 658 -5.93 -13.01 4.14
C VAL A 658 -7.16 -13.85 3.81
N ARG A 659 -7.59 -13.90 2.55
CA ARG A 659 -8.75 -14.71 2.15
C ARG A 659 -8.51 -16.23 2.24
N ARG A 660 -7.25 -16.69 2.33
CA ARG A 660 -6.88 -18.12 2.37
C ARG A 660 -6.42 -18.60 3.75
N ASP A 661 -5.78 -17.75 4.54
CA ASP A 661 -5.31 -18.09 5.88
C ASP A 661 -6.43 -17.97 6.93
N GLY A 662 -6.68 -19.06 7.67
CA GLY A 662 -7.81 -19.17 8.61
C GLY A 662 -7.79 -18.13 9.73
N LEU A 663 -6.63 -17.95 10.37
CA LEU A 663 -6.46 -16.94 11.43
C LEU A 663 -6.62 -15.53 10.84
N SER A 664 -6.03 -15.26 9.68
CA SER A 664 -6.14 -13.95 9.03
C SER A 664 -7.58 -13.55 8.74
N ARG A 665 -8.41 -14.47 8.26
CA ARG A 665 -9.85 -14.22 8.04
C ARG A 665 -10.72 -14.50 9.25
N GLN A 666 -10.14 -14.72 10.45
CA GLN A 666 -10.88 -15.04 11.68
C GLN A 666 -11.91 -16.18 11.48
N TYR A 667 -11.54 -17.21 10.72
CA TYR A 667 -12.38 -18.36 10.38
C TYR A 667 -13.76 -17.97 9.79
N LEU A 668 -13.79 -16.89 9.00
CA LEU A 668 -15.03 -16.34 8.43
C LEU A 668 -15.80 -17.35 7.55
N THR A 669 -15.13 -18.23 6.79
CA THR A 669 -15.83 -19.24 5.97
C THR A 669 -16.53 -20.28 6.83
N GLU A 670 -15.93 -20.67 7.97
CA GLU A 670 -16.55 -21.56 8.95
C GLU A 670 -17.75 -20.88 9.62
N ALA A 671 -17.61 -19.61 10.02
CA ALA A 671 -18.70 -18.82 10.61
C ALA A 671 -19.88 -18.59 9.63
N LEU A 672 -19.60 -18.40 8.34
CA LEU A 672 -20.62 -18.33 7.29
C LEU A 672 -21.30 -19.69 7.08
N ALA A 673 -20.54 -20.78 7.10
CA ALA A 673 -21.07 -22.14 6.98
C ALA A 673 -22.01 -22.51 8.15
N GLU A 674 -21.73 -22.05 9.36
CA GLU A 674 -22.64 -22.17 10.51
C GLU A 674 -23.97 -21.44 10.30
N LYS A 675 -23.93 -20.30 9.60
CA LYS A 675 -25.12 -19.53 9.19
C LYS A 675 -25.78 -20.07 7.91
N GLY A 676 -25.28 -21.17 7.34
CA GLY A 676 -25.85 -21.82 6.16
C GLY A 676 -25.38 -21.28 4.80
N PHE A 677 -24.33 -20.46 4.78
CA PHE A 677 -23.72 -19.93 3.55
C PHE A 677 -22.43 -20.67 3.20
N ALA A 678 -22.32 -21.14 1.97
CA ALA A 678 -21.04 -21.60 1.44
C ALA A 678 -20.23 -20.38 0.96
N ALA A 679 -19.00 -20.24 1.45
CA ALA A 679 -18.09 -19.21 0.98
C ALA A 679 -17.30 -19.69 -0.24
N ILE A 680 -17.27 -18.90 -1.31
CA ILE A 680 -16.40 -19.13 -2.48
C ILE A 680 -15.25 -18.14 -2.40
N CYS A 681 -14.02 -18.62 -2.31
CA CYS A 681 -12.87 -17.73 -2.21
C CYS A 681 -12.33 -17.44 -3.61
N SER A 682 -12.11 -16.16 -3.94
CA SER A 682 -11.43 -15.80 -5.20
C SER A 682 -10.14 -16.63 -5.36
N PRO A 683 -9.92 -17.28 -6.52
CA PRO A 683 -8.88 -18.29 -6.69
C PRO A 683 -7.48 -17.68 -6.56
N ILE A 684 -6.49 -18.43 -6.07
CA ILE A 684 -5.07 -18.06 -6.20
C ILE A 684 -4.71 -17.97 -7.69
N ALA A 685 -5.30 -18.84 -8.52
CA ALA A 685 -5.15 -18.82 -9.96
C ALA A 685 -5.55 -17.48 -10.62
N GLU A 686 -6.44 -16.68 -10.02
CA GLU A 686 -6.78 -15.32 -10.48
C GLU A 686 -5.53 -14.43 -10.56
N TRP A 687 -4.66 -14.47 -9.55
CA TRP A 687 -3.44 -13.67 -9.52
C TRP A 687 -2.44 -14.08 -10.60
N ILE A 688 -2.36 -15.38 -10.90
CA ILE A 688 -1.48 -15.88 -11.96
C ILE A 688 -2.00 -15.47 -13.33
N HIS A 689 -3.31 -15.61 -13.59
CA HIS A 689 -3.95 -15.10 -14.82
C HIS A 689 -3.77 -13.59 -14.97
N TYR A 690 -3.87 -12.84 -13.86
CA TYR A 690 -3.63 -11.40 -13.87
C TYR A 690 -2.18 -11.04 -14.16
N SER A 691 -1.22 -11.76 -13.57
CA SER A 691 0.21 -11.57 -13.86
C SER A 691 0.49 -11.79 -15.35
N ASP A 692 -0.11 -12.84 -15.94
CA ASP A 692 0.03 -13.11 -17.37
C ASP A 692 -0.67 -12.03 -18.24
N TYR A 693 -1.80 -11.48 -17.80
CA TYR A 693 -2.46 -10.34 -18.44
C TYR A 693 -1.57 -9.08 -18.44
N LEU A 694 -0.92 -8.76 -17.32
CA LEU A 694 -0.02 -7.61 -17.23
C LEU A 694 1.18 -7.74 -18.17
N VAL A 695 1.73 -8.95 -18.31
CA VAL A 695 2.80 -9.26 -19.27
C VAL A 695 2.31 -9.07 -20.72
N ASP A 696 1.12 -9.59 -21.07
CA ASP A 696 0.51 -9.43 -22.40
C ASP A 696 0.29 -7.95 -22.78
N MET A 697 -0.10 -7.14 -21.80
CA MET A 697 -0.36 -5.71 -21.99
C MET A 697 0.90 -4.83 -21.90
N GLY A 698 2.07 -5.41 -21.61
CA GLY A 698 3.32 -4.66 -21.45
C GLY A 698 3.33 -3.72 -20.24
N LEU A 699 2.61 -4.08 -19.17
CA LEU A 699 2.45 -3.28 -17.96
C LEU A 699 3.45 -3.65 -16.84
N VAL A 700 4.38 -4.57 -17.13
CA VAL A 700 5.48 -4.97 -16.24
C VAL A 700 6.83 -4.54 -16.80
N ASP A 701 7.83 -4.40 -15.93
CA ASP A 701 9.22 -4.09 -16.28
C ASP A 701 9.97 -5.34 -16.80
N TYR A 702 9.39 -6.01 -17.80
CA TYR A 702 9.96 -7.21 -18.40
C TYR A 702 9.69 -7.25 -19.90
N THR A 703 10.76 -7.27 -20.71
CA THR A 703 10.66 -7.36 -22.17
C THR A 703 10.86 -8.79 -22.63
N LEU A 704 9.79 -9.41 -23.14
CA LEU A 704 9.85 -10.76 -23.71
C LEU A 704 10.55 -10.76 -25.07
N SER A 705 11.57 -11.61 -25.25
CA SER A 705 12.13 -11.89 -26.58
C SER A 705 11.12 -12.65 -27.45
N LEU A 706 11.37 -12.74 -28.76
CA LEU A 706 10.50 -13.50 -29.69
C LEU A 706 10.32 -14.97 -29.28
N LYS A 707 11.37 -15.61 -28.76
CA LYS A 707 11.31 -16.99 -28.25
C LYS A 707 10.47 -17.06 -26.98
N ASP A 708 10.63 -16.10 -26.09
CA ASP A 708 9.88 -16.04 -24.83
C ASP A 708 8.39 -15.82 -25.08
N LYS A 709 8.02 -15.03 -26.08
CA LYS A 709 6.62 -14.84 -26.50
C LYS A 709 5.95 -16.15 -26.94
N ILE A 710 6.66 -17.00 -27.69
CA ILE A 710 6.15 -18.30 -28.13
C ILE A 710 6.02 -19.25 -26.93
N SER A 711 7.05 -19.34 -26.08
CA SER A 711 7.01 -20.15 -24.86
C SER A 711 5.86 -19.72 -23.94
N PHE A 712 5.67 -18.42 -23.77
CA PHE A 712 4.60 -17.82 -22.99
C PHE A 712 3.21 -18.14 -23.55
N MET A 713 3.04 -18.15 -24.88
CA MET A 713 1.78 -18.56 -25.53
C MET A 713 1.46 -20.04 -25.27
N ILE A 714 2.46 -20.92 -25.37
CA ILE A 714 2.31 -22.35 -25.08
C ILE A 714 1.96 -22.56 -23.60
N LYS A 715 2.65 -21.86 -22.70
CA LYS A 715 2.37 -21.85 -21.24
C LYS A 715 0.89 -21.51 -20.98
N LYS A 716 0.39 -20.40 -21.53
CA LYS A 716 -1.02 -19.98 -21.34
C LYS A 716 -2.03 -20.98 -21.89
N TRP A 717 -1.76 -21.55 -23.07
CA TRP A 717 -2.62 -22.60 -23.63
C TRP A 717 -2.68 -23.81 -22.71
N TYR A 718 -1.52 -24.28 -22.25
CA TYR A 718 -1.41 -25.40 -21.31
C TYR A 718 -2.13 -25.13 -19.99
N MET A 719 -1.96 -23.93 -19.41
CA MET A 719 -2.62 -23.53 -18.18
C MET A 719 -4.15 -23.54 -18.31
N ARG A 720 -4.69 -22.99 -19.40
CA ARG A 720 -6.13 -22.99 -19.68
C ARG A 720 -6.68 -24.41 -19.84
N GLU A 721 -5.99 -25.26 -20.58
CA GLU A 721 -6.43 -26.63 -20.81
C GLU A 721 -6.38 -27.48 -19.54
N SER A 722 -5.30 -27.38 -18.77
CA SER A 722 -5.18 -28.07 -17.48
C SER A 722 -6.19 -27.56 -16.43
N GLU A 723 -6.43 -26.25 -16.35
CA GLU A 723 -7.47 -25.69 -15.46
C GLU A 723 -8.84 -26.25 -15.81
N LYS A 724 -9.20 -26.25 -17.10
CA LYS A 724 -10.47 -26.79 -17.58
C LYS A 724 -10.65 -28.26 -17.22
N ARG A 725 -9.60 -29.08 -17.41
CA ARG A 725 -9.62 -30.51 -17.09
C ARG A 725 -9.75 -30.78 -15.60
N ILE A 726 -8.97 -30.08 -14.77
CA ILE A 726 -9.05 -30.17 -13.30
C ILE A 726 -10.46 -29.80 -12.81
N LYS A 727 -10.98 -28.64 -13.25
CA LYS A 727 -12.33 -28.18 -12.86
C LYS A 727 -13.42 -29.13 -13.34
N ALA A 728 -13.33 -29.64 -14.57
CA ALA A 728 -14.29 -30.60 -15.10
C ALA A 728 -14.28 -31.95 -14.35
N ALA A 729 -13.11 -32.42 -13.90
CA ALA A 729 -12.99 -33.64 -13.09
C ALA A 729 -13.65 -33.44 -11.72
N LEU A 730 -13.30 -32.38 -11.01
CA LEU A 730 -13.80 -32.11 -9.66
C LEU A 730 -15.28 -31.67 -9.63
N SER A 731 -15.78 -31.00 -10.66
CA SER A 731 -17.21 -30.63 -10.76
C SER A 731 -18.14 -31.84 -10.84
N ARG A 732 -17.64 -33.04 -11.17
CA ARG A 732 -18.43 -34.29 -11.11
C ARG A 732 -18.85 -34.65 -9.70
N SER A 733 -18.27 -34.03 -8.67
CA SER A 733 -18.73 -34.15 -7.28
C SER A 733 -20.10 -33.49 -7.04
N GLU A 734 -20.54 -32.60 -7.95
CA GLU A 734 -21.70 -31.70 -7.81
C GLU A 734 -21.59 -30.68 -6.67
N LEU A 735 -20.45 -30.61 -5.97
CA LEU A 735 -20.22 -29.69 -4.85
C LEU A 735 -19.70 -28.32 -5.28
N VAL A 736 -19.23 -28.20 -6.53
CA VAL A 736 -18.61 -26.99 -7.09
C VAL A 736 -18.94 -26.82 -8.57
N HIS A 737 -18.89 -25.59 -9.06
CA HIS A 737 -19.10 -25.26 -10.46
C HIS A 737 -17.83 -25.47 -11.30
N ALA A 738 -18.01 -25.84 -12.57
CA ALA A 738 -16.92 -26.12 -13.50
C ALA A 738 -16.33 -24.87 -14.18
N GLU A 739 -16.82 -23.66 -13.88
CA GLU A 739 -16.51 -22.48 -14.69
C GLU A 739 -15.05 -22.02 -14.53
N PRO A 740 -14.29 -21.85 -15.64
CA PRO A 740 -12.93 -21.31 -15.58
C PRO A 740 -12.94 -19.81 -15.26
N PHE A 741 -11.88 -19.35 -14.59
CA PHE A 741 -11.75 -17.92 -14.28
C PHE A 741 -11.46 -17.10 -15.54
N ARG A 742 -12.16 -15.98 -15.74
CA ARG A 742 -12.02 -15.13 -16.94
C ARG A 742 -11.49 -13.75 -16.58
N ILE A 743 -10.16 -13.62 -16.59
CA ILE A 743 -9.49 -12.36 -16.24
C ILE A 743 -9.96 -11.15 -17.07
N ASN A 744 -10.19 -11.32 -18.38
CA ASN A 744 -10.63 -10.21 -19.22
C ASN A 744 -12.00 -9.65 -18.79
N SER A 745 -12.93 -10.51 -18.35
CA SER A 745 -14.24 -10.07 -17.84
C SER A 745 -14.08 -9.19 -16.60
N VAL A 746 -13.24 -9.64 -15.66
CA VAL A 746 -12.95 -8.92 -14.42
C VAL A 746 -12.33 -7.55 -14.72
N ILE A 747 -11.35 -7.48 -15.61
CA ILE A 747 -10.71 -6.21 -15.99
C ILE A 747 -11.68 -5.30 -16.75
N ASP A 748 -12.49 -5.85 -17.67
CA ASP A 748 -13.46 -5.08 -18.45
C ASP A 748 -14.56 -4.46 -17.58
N ILE A 749 -14.97 -5.14 -16.50
CA ILE A 749 -15.92 -4.61 -15.52
C ILE A 749 -15.26 -3.52 -14.65
N ALA A 750 -14.00 -3.70 -14.29
CA ALA A 750 -13.32 -2.79 -13.37
C ALA A 750 -12.76 -1.52 -14.04
N LYS A 751 -12.47 -1.54 -15.35
CA LYS A 751 -11.73 -0.47 -16.04
C LYS A 751 -12.38 0.92 -15.98
N ASP A 752 -13.70 0.97 -15.79
CA ASP A 752 -14.46 2.21 -15.66
C ASP A 752 -14.27 2.87 -14.29
N TYR A 753 -13.84 2.10 -13.28
CA TYR A 753 -13.63 2.56 -11.91
C TYR A 753 -12.14 2.63 -11.55
N ILE A 754 -11.30 1.74 -12.09
CA ILE A 754 -9.86 1.70 -11.83
C ILE A 754 -9.14 1.45 -13.15
N SER A 755 -8.17 2.29 -13.49
CA SER A 755 -7.40 2.09 -14.72
C SER A 755 -6.63 0.77 -14.71
N PRO A 756 -6.64 -0.01 -15.82
CA PRO A 756 -5.79 -1.20 -15.97
C PRO A 756 -4.29 -0.94 -15.83
N ASN A 757 -3.85 0.32 -16.00
CA ASN A 757 -2.46 0.72 -15.79
C ASN A 757 -2.05 0.76 -14.31
N LEU A 758 -3.02 0.70 -13.41
CA LEU A 758 -2.82 0.53 -11.98
C LEU A 758 -2.60 -0.96 -11.67
N ALA A 759 -1.34 -1.41 -11.71
CA ALA A 759 -1.00 -2.78 -11.35
C ALA A 759 -1.28 -3.04 -9.85
N GLY A 760 -1.91 -4.19 -9.54
CA GLY A 760 -2.17 -4.66 -8.17
C GLY A 760 -3.55 -5.28 -7.99
N GLU A 761 -3.85 -5.72 -6.77
CA GLU A 761 -5.09 -6.46 -6.46
C GLU A 761 -6.37 -5.62 -6.50
N ALA A 762 -6.27 -4.28 -6.52
CA ALA A 762 -7.45 -3.45 -6.38
C ALA A 762 -8.42 -3.55 -7.56
N ILE A 763 -7.87 -3.60 -8.79
CA ILE A 763 -8.67 -3.79 -10.01
C ILE A 763 -9.36 -5.17 -10.02
N LEU A 764 -8.66 -6.19 -9.51
CA LEU A 764 -9.23 -7.53 -9.35
C LEU A 764 -10.35 -7.54 -8.31
N THR A 765 -10.13 -6.90 -7.17
CA THR A 765 -11.12 -6.83 -6.09
C THR A 765 -12.38 -6.13 -6.57
N VAL A 766 -12.29 -4.99 -7.25
CA VAL A 766 -13.46 -4.30 -7.81
C VAL A 766 -14.17 -5.14 -8.87
N GLY A 767 -13.41 -5.65 -9.85
CA GLY A 767 -13.97 -6.40 -10.97
C GLY A 767 -14.61 -7.71 -10.54
N SER A 768 -13.93 -8.51 -9.72
CA SER A 768 -14.43 -9.79 -9.23
C SER A 768 -15.64 -9.59 -8.32
N SER A 769 -15.69 -8.54 -7.50
CA SER A 769 -16.87 -8.26 -6.68
C SER A 769 -18.13 -8.02 -7.54
N LEU A 770 -18.03 -7.17 -8.56
CA LEU A 770 -19.14 -6.86 -9.46
C LEU A 770 -19.48 -8.02 -10.41
N ASN A 771 -18.48 -8.80 -10.81
CA ASN A 771 -18.68 -10.00 -11.64
C ASN A 771 -19.46 -11.08 -10.90
N GLU A 772 -19.19 -11.28 -9.61
CA GLU A 772 -19.74 -12.37 -8.81
C GLU A 772 -21.15 -12.10 -8.25
N VAL A 773 -21.38 -10.90 -7.71
CA VAL A 773 -22.63 -10.57 -7.00
C VAL A 773 -23.84 -10.68 -7.92
N ALA A 774 -24.93 -11.29 -7.45
CA ALA A 774 -26.18 -11.54 -8.16
C ALA A 774 -26.07 -12.44 -9.42
N THR A 775 -24.87 -12.92 -9.77
CA THR A 775 -24.64 -13.87 -10.87
C THR A 775 -24.30 -15.24 -10.33
N HIS A 776 -23.23 -15.35 -9.52
CA HIS A 776 -22.79 -16.60 -8.89
C HIS A 776 -23.00 -16.59 -7.38
N SER A 777 -22.96 -15.43 -6.74
CA SER A 777 -23.13 -15.29 -5.29
C SER A 777 -24.28 -14.35 -4.94
N CYS A 778 -24.88 -14.59 -3.78
CA CYS A 778 -25.91 -13.73 -3.22
C CYS A 778 -25.32 -12.60 -2.35
N GLY A 779 -23.99 -12.46 -2.30
CA GLY A 779 -23.32 -11.37 -1.60
C GLY A 779 -21.81 -11.48 -1.69
N VAL A 780 -21.13 -10.35 -1.50
CA VAL A 780 -19.67 -10.27 -1.59
C VAL A 780 -19.08 -9.68 -0.32
N ILE A 781 -18.05 -10.33 0.23
CA ILE A 781 -17.23 -9.79 1.30
C ILE A 781 -15.83 -9.52 0.75
N ALA A 782 -15.39 -8.26 0.77
CA ALA A 782 -14.02 -7.88 0.47
C ALA A 782 -13.21 -7.84 1.77
N ILE A 783 -12.24 -8.75 1.94
CA ILE A 783 -11.40 -8.83 3.13
C ILE A 783 -9.94 -8.49 2.82
N GLY A 784 -9.33 -7.67 3.66
CA GLY A 784 -7.91 -7.35 3.58
C GLY A 784 -7.26 -7.23 4.95
N PRO A 785 -5.92 -7.24 5.02
CA PRO A 785 -5.23 -6.97 6.26
C PRO A 785 -5.38 -5.49 6.64
N PHE A 786 -5.37 -5.19 7.93
CA PHE A 786 -5.47 -3.82 8.43
C PHE A 786 -4.44 -2.90 7.76
N GLY A 787 -4.90 -1.80 7.15
CA GLY A 787 -4.05 -0.84 6.46
C GLY A 787 -3.63 -1.25 5.04
N CYS A 788 -4.24 -2.28 4.46
CA CYS A 788 -3.99 -2.69 3.08
C CYS A 788 -4.46 -1.61 2.11
N MET A 789 -3.51 -0.95 1.44
CA MET A 789 -3.83 0.18 0.55
C MET A 789 -4.67 -0.24 -0.67
N PRO A 790 -4.36 -1.35 -1.39
CA PRO A 790 -5.22 -1.82 -2.48
C PRO A 790 -6.65 -2.13 -2.01
N ASN A 791 -6.82 -2.82 -0.87
CA ASN A 791 -8.14 -3.18 -0.35
C ASN A 791 -8.96 -1.94 0.05
N ARG A 792 -8.37 -0.98 0.76
CA ARG A 792 -9.04 0.28 1.13
C ARG A 792 -9.42 1.13 -0.08
N MET A 793 -8.61 1.08 -1.14
CA MET A 793 -8.96 1.75 -2.38
C MET A 793 -10.15 1.07 -3.06
N SER A 794 -10.18 -0.27 -3.09
CA SER A 794 -11.34 -1.02 -3.58
C SER A 794 -12.57 -0.80 -2.72
N GLU A 795 -12.45 -0.71 -1.40
CA GLU A 795 -13.54 -0.39 -0.47
C GLU A 795 -14.15 0.99 -0.80
N ALA A 796 -13.32 2.03 -0.96
CA ALA A 796 -13.79 3.37 -1.31
C ALA A 796 -14.56 3.41 -2.64
N VAL A 797 -14.23 2.52 -3.57
CA VAL A 797 -14.97 2.38 -4.83
C VAL A 797 -16.24 1.55 -4.63
N LEU A 798 -16.11 0.36 -4.04
CA LEU A 798 -17.19 -0.64 -3.93
C LEU A 798 -18.34 -0.20 -3.03
N ASN A 799 -18.08 0.58 -1.98
CA ASN A 799 -19.14 1.12 -1.13
C ASN A 799 -20.12 2.00 -1.93
N GLU A 800 -19.65 2.69 -2.97
CA GLU A 800 -20.48 3.55 -3.82
C GLU A 800 -21.04 2.84 -5.06
N VAL A 801 -20.33 1.85 -5.61
CA VAL A 801 -20.72 1.22 -6.90
C VAL A 801 -21.52 -0.07 -6.76
N MET A 802 -21.72 -0.58 -5.53
CA MET A 802 -22.50 -1.79 -5.25
C MET A 802 -24.01 -1.58 -5.34
N THR A 803 -24.47 -1.07 -6.49
CA THR A 803 -25.87 -0.77 -6.76
C THR A 803 -26.39 -1.54 -7.97
N LYS A 804 -27.72 -1.70 -8.04
CA LYS A 804 -28.42 -2.33 -9.16
C LYS A 804 -28.06 -1.70 -10.50
N GLU A 805 -28.04 -0.37 -10.59
CA GLU A 805 -27.76 0.33 -11.85
C GLU A 805 -26.38 -0.03 -12.38
N ARG A 806 -25.37 -0.05 -11.51
CA ARG A 806 -24.00 -0.38 -11.89
C ARG A 806 -23.84 -1.86 -12.23
N LYS A 807 -24.48 -2.77 -11.50
CA LYS A 807 -24.46 -4.20 -11.84
C LYS A 807 -25.19 -4.51 -13.16
N LEU A 808 -26.33 -3.87 -13.44
CA LEU A 808 -27.00 -4.05 -14.73
C LEU A 808 -26.18 -3.50 -15.90
N ALA A 809 -25.33 -2.48 -15.67
CA ALA A 809 -24.42 -1.97 -16.69
C ALA A 809 -23.33 -2.98 -17.08
N THR A 810 -22.98 -3.94 -16.22
CA THR A 810 -22.00 -5.00 -16.57
C THR A 810 -22.62 -6.07 -17.49
N GLU A 811 -23.94 -6.25 -17.46
CA GLU A 811 -24.67 -7.27 -18.21
C GLU A 811 -26.01 -6.72 -18.77
N PRO A 812 -25.99 -5.71 -19.67
CA PRO A 812 -27.19 -4.97 -20.05
C PRO A 812 -28.27 -5.81 -20.75
N GLY A 813 -27.88 -6.95 -21.35
CA GLY A 813 -28.79 -7.89 -22.01
C GLY A 813 -29.37 -8.99 -21.11
N ASN A 814 -29.00 -9.04 -19.82
CA ASN A 814 -29.42 -10.12 -18.92
C ASN A 814 -30.80 -9.81 -18.30
N GLU A 815 -31.88 -10.28 -18.93
CA GLU A 815 -33.25 -10.08 -18.45
C GLU A 815 -33.51 -10.74 -17.10
N ARG A 816 -32.87 -11.90 -16.84
CA ARG A 816 -32.98 -12.61 -15.57
C ARG A 816 -32.38 -11.80 -14.41
N LEU A 817 -31.21 -11.21 -14.63
CA LEU A 817 -30.58 -10.31 -13.66
C LEU A 817 -31.47 -9.09 -13.39
N ARG A 818 -32.07 -8.51 -14.45
CA ARG A 818 -33.01 -7.39 -14.32
C ARG A 818 -34.23 -7.75 -13.47
N ALA A 819 -34.81 -8.93 -13.66
CA ALA A 819 -35.93 -9.43 -12.85
C ALA A 819 -35.52 -9.65 -11.39
N THR A 820 -34.36 -10.30 -11.17
CA THR A 820 -33.82 -10.59 -9.83
C THR A 820 -33.60 -9.31 -9.01
N LEU A 821 -33.16 -8.24 -9.66
CA LEU A 821 -32.84 -6.95 -9.02
C LEU A 821 -33.98 -5.92 -9.09
N ALA A 822 -35.20 -6.28 -9.48
CA ALA A 822 -36.28 -5.32 -9.73
C ALA A 822 -36.52 -4.35 -8.56
N ASP A 823 -36.62 -4.87 -7.33
CA ASP A 823 -36.89 -4.09 -6.11
C ASP A 823 -35.69 -4.11 -5.15
N MET A 824 -34.48 -3.88 -5.65
CA MET A 824 -33.27 -3.80 -4.85
C MET A 824 -32.37 -2.70 -5.40
N ASP A 825 -32.12 -1.65 -4.62
CA ASP A 825 -31.25 -0.57 -5.05
C ASP A 825 -29.78 -0.90 -4.76
N ASP A 826 -29.49 -1.37 -3.55
CA ASP A 826 -28.14 -1.71 -3.11
C ASP A 826 -27.93 -3.23 -3.01
N LEU A 827 -26.77 -3.68 -3.49
CA LEU A 827 -26.37 -5.08 -3.47
C LEU A 827 -25.72 -5.46 -2.13
N PRO A 828 -25.82 -6.73 -1.67
CA PRO A 828 -25.18 -7.19 -0.45
C PRO A 828 -23.65 -7.17 -0.61
N PHE A 829 -23.02 -6.15 -0.04
CA PHE A 829 -21.57 -5.98 0.02
C PHE A 829 -21.12 -5.65 1.44
N LEU A 830 -19.94 -6.14 1.81
CA LEU A 830 -19.28 -5.81 3.07
C LEU A 830 -17.76 -5.78 2.89
N ALA A 831 -17.13 -4.65 3.23
CA ALA A 831 -15.68 -4.56 3.39
C ALA A 831 -15.28 -4.86 4.84
N ILE A 832 -14.26 -5.70 5.04
CA ILE A 832 -13.73 -6.09 6.35
C ILE A 832 -12.21 -5.95 6.33
N GLU A 833 -11.66 -5.37 7.39
CA GLU A 833 -10.23 -5.45 7.67
C GLU A 833 -9.95 -6.37 8.85
N SER A 834 -8.85 -7.11 8.76
CA SER A 834 -8.38 -8.00 9.83
C SER A 834 -6.94 -7.70 10.23
N ASP A 835 -6.68 -7.65 11.52
CA ASP A 835 -5.35 -7.57 12.12
C ASP A 835 -4.93 -8.88 12.82
N GLY A 836 -5.71 -9.95 12.62
CA GLY A 836 -5.54 -11.25 13.28
C GLY A 836 -6.17 -11.33 14.68
N SER A 837 -6.76 -10.25 15.19
CA SER A 837 -7.54 -10.23 16.42
C SER A 837 -9.02 -10.56 16.12
N PRO A 838 -9.79 -11.04 17.12
CA PRO A 838 -11.23 -11.25 16.98
C PRO A 838 -11.95 -10.01 16.45
N PHE A 839 -12.91 -10.20 15.55
CA PHE A 839 -13.66 -9.08 14.99
C PHE A 839 -14.41 -8.31 16.08
N PRO A 840 -14.33 -6.96 16.08
CA PRO A 840 -15.05 -6.14 17.03
C PRO A 840 -16.57 -6.25 16.81
N GLN A 841 -17.35 -5.91 17.84
CA GLN A 841 -18.82 -5.99 17.82
C GLN A 841 -19.45 -5.29 16.61
N VAL A 842 -18.86 -4.17 16.17
CA VAL A 842 -19.32 -3.43 14.99
C VAL A 842 -19.20 -4.26 13.70
N ILE A 843 -18.10 -4.99 13.52
CA ILE A 843 -17.93 -5.87 12.35
C ILE A 843 -18.90 -7.05 12.43
N ASN A 844 -19.09 -7.64 13.62
CA ASN A 844 -20.07 -8.73 13.80
C ASN A 844 -21.50 -8.28 13.46
N ALA A 845 -21.92 -7.09 13.92
CA ALA A 845 -23.24 -6.54 13.58
C ALA A 845 -23.41 -6.26 12.07
N LYS A 846 -22.35 -5.76 11.42
CA LYS A 846 -22.34 -5.58 9.95
C LYS A 846 -22.45 -6.92 9.22
N LEU A 847 -21.74 -7.96 9.69
CA LEU A 847 -21.79 -9.30 9.11
C LEU A 847 -23.18 -9.94 9.23
N GLU A 848 -23.85 -9.78 10.37
CA GLU A 848 -25.23 -10.26 10.55
C GLU A 848 -26.19 -9.55 9.60
N THR A 849 -26.10 -8.23 9.49
CA THR A 849 -26.90 -7.42 8.56
C THR A 849 -26.63 -7.83 7.11
N PHE A 850 -25.37 -8.07 6.77
CA PHE A 850 -24.95 -8.58 5.47
C PHE A 850 -25.60 -9.93 5.16
N CYS A 851 -25.54 -10.91 6.07
CA CYS A 851 -26.16 -12.23 5.87
C CYS A 851 -27.67 -12.13 5.60
N LEU A 852 -28.40 -11.27 6.33
CA LEU A 852 -29.83 -11.04 6.10
C LEU A 852 -30.13 -10.41 4.72
N ARG A 853 -29.24 -9.55 4.21
CA ARG A 853 -29.37 -9.00 2.85
C ARG A 853 -29.03 -10.06 1.80
N ALA A 854 -28.00 -10.85 2.03
CA ALA A 854 -27.56 -11.91 1.14
C ALA A 854 -28.62 -13.02 1.01
N GLU A 855 -29.24 -13.44 2.11
CA GLU A 855 -30.33 -14.42 2.09
C GLU A 855 -31.53 -13.95 1.25
N ARG A 856 -31.90 -12.67 1.39
CA ARG A 856 -32.98 -12.08 0.57
C ARG A 856 -32.64 -12.06 -0.91
N LEU A 857 -31.39 -11.75 -1.27
CA LEU A 857 -30.96 -11.82 -2.67
C LEU A 857 -30.97 -13.27 -3.19
N HIS A 858 -30.51 -14.23 -2.38
CA HIS A 858 -30.53 -15.65 -2.74
C HIS A 858 -31.94 -16.16 -3.05
N GLN A 859 -32.91 -15.85 -2.19
CA GLN A 859 -34.31 -16.24 -2.40
C GLN A 859 -34.83 -15.76 -3.77
N ARG A 860 -34.53 -14.51 -4.15
CA ARG A 860 -34.89 -13.98 -5.47
C ARG A 860 -34.14 -14.64 -6.61
N MET A 861 -32.86 -14.96 -6.42
CA MET A 861 -32.06 -15.68 -7.43
C MET A 861 -32.67 -17.05 -7.72
N MET A 862 -33.19 -17.73 -6.69
CA MET A 862 -33.89 -19.02 -6.79
C MET A 862 -35.29 -18.90 -7.42
N GLU A 863 -36.06 -17.87 -7.08
CA GLU A 863 -37.39 -17.62 -7.67
C GLU A 863 -37.34 -17.39 -9.19
N ASN A 864 -36.22 -16.85 -9.68
CA ASN A 864 -36.00 -16.53 -11.09
C ASN A 864 -35.07 -17.54 -11.80
N GLN A 865 -34.82 -18.72 -11.23
CA GLN A 865 -33.88 -19.76 -11.74
C GLN A 865 -34.52 -20.80 -12.66
#